data_AF-A0A2H0G8Y7-F1
#
_entry.id   AF-A0A2H0G8Y7-F1
#
_cell.length_a   1.000
_cell.length_b   1.000
_cell.length_c   1.000
_cell.angle_alpha   90.00
_cell.angle_beta   90.00
_cell.angle_gamma   90.00
#
_symmetry.space_group_name_H-M   'P 1'
#
loop_
_entity.id
_entity.type
_entity.pdbx_description
1 polymer ?
#
loop_
_entity_poly.entity_id
_entity_poly.type
_entity_poly.pdbx_seq_one_letter_code
_entity_poly.pdbx_strand_id
1 'polypeptide(L)'
;MKKLIILLLFYLSIVETLLAQVYSAKHYGLKEGLPNSFVTQIFQDTQGNIWFTTSGGFTKFNGSSFKNFGLDNGLQTELVRCITADLTGKLFVGTTGNGVYKLVKDTLISICSDSLPKEIYAIKGDKYGHVWVATDKGLYQITSDENCINYTKKLNLPEGPVTHISEDKQGNIWFGYDEYIGLFKLELPSANIVQQYDSTNGFTSGRILSSFHDSKNNTWITTFEGLYVIKNNQKNATKINHKDIPNFYLYEIVEPKEGLLLIGSHEEGIIFYDTKTNQVIKKIGSKNGLKAEIAFRLFQDVENNIWVSSWGMGVSRLNLTGWSKIDENTATTSKLIYNVIPLNNGVMYSTSDGIVAYNNKKSTPFYPEFIKGNIFVSFTDENIIFCAKQKSLLVFDVDKRKLIQREEEYLKGVRGITKSKDGKIYFASWGGGISVYENGQFSKITDSIVTKVNHYYCAYTSSDGRVWFGSWEGGVVYFDGNSWKRISTENGLPSNKVTAISEDFSNNMVFGTNGGGVVIFKDNQAKIINHKNKLLTNSVFSIICDSNSMWIGCQGGVSRYDLETGKIKNYDYSTGFDGDCLLGSMAKTDNIIWIGTTNSLWKYDEKDVLKTNISLKTIIEAVNVNNSPIEQTQNVFSYSENKFRFEYYTSQMYQNEKVLFQYRLIGVDTAFSSFTNQKEVSYIELPAGKYTFEIKACLDDVCSLENASYSFKILP
;
A
#
# COMPACT_ATOMS: atom_id res chain seq x y z
N MET A 1 -2.86 -26.40 58.84
CA MET A 1 -3.00 -25.12 58.11
C MET A 1 -1.79 -24.87 57.20
N LYS A 2 -1.62 -25.67 56.14
CA LYS A 2 -0.54 -25.55 55.13
C LYS A 2 -1.12 -25.73 53.72
N LYS A 3 -2.15 -24.94 53.37
CA LYS A 3 -2.79 -24.97 52.04
C LYS A 3 -3.12 -23.58 51.47
N LEU A 4 -2.55 -22.49 52.01
CA LEU A 4 -2.94 -21.14 51.61
C LEU A 4 -1.77 -20.19 51.25
N ILE A 5 -0.59 -20.71 50.90
CA ILE A 5 0.59 -19.89 50.53
C ILE A 5 1.20 -20.29 49.17
N ILE A 6 0.55 -21.17 48.40
CA ILE A 6 1.01 -21.56 47.05
C ILE A 6 0.17 -20.91 45.92
N LEU A 7 -0.89 -20.15 46.26
CA LEU A 7 -1.76 -19.51 45.27
C LEU A 7 -1.45 -18.02 45.00
N LEU A 8 -0.36 -17.46 45.54
CA LEU A 8 -0.03 -16.03 45.40
C LEU A 8 1.35 -15.74 44.77
N LEU A 9 1.97 -16.74 44.14
CA LEU A 9 3.23 -16.58 43.36
C LEU A 9 3.10 -16.92 41.87
N PHE A 10 1.86 -17.01 41.36
CA PHE A 10 1.55 -17.17 39.93
C PHE A 10 0.81 -15.95 39.32
N TYR A 11 0.97 -14.79 39.95
CA TYR A 11 0.63 -13.47 39.41
C TYR A 11 1.90 -12.62 39.25
N LEU A 12 2.95 -13.22 38.69
CA LEU A 12 4.07 -12.46 38.13
C LEU A 12 3.64 -11.98 36.74
N SER A 13 3.02 -10.80 36.73
CA SER A 13 3.05 -9.80 35.67
C SER A 13 3.53 -10.30 34.31
N ILE A 14 2.63 -10.94 33.54
CA ILE A 14 2.76 -10.91 32.09
C ILE A 14 2.42 -9.47 31.73
N VAL A 15 3.45 -8.64 31.56
CA VAL A 15 3.30 -7.40 30.82
C VAL A 15 2.87 -7.83 29.42
N GLU A 16 1.56 -7.74 29.16
CA GLU A 16 0.99 -8.02 27.85
C GLU A 16 1.52 -6.99 26.87
N THR A 17 2.62 -7.32 26.19
CA THR A 17 3.09 -6.55 25.06
C THR A 17 2.23 -6.92 23.85
N LEU A 18 1.25 -6.07 23.56
CA LEU A 18 0.51 -6.05 22.29
C LEU A 18 1.44 -5.55 21.18
N LEU A 19 1.96 -6.44 20.33
CA LEU A 19 2.49 -6.22 18.96
C LEU A 19 2.55 -7.60 18.24
N ALA A 20 2.56 -7.77 16.90
CA ALA A 20 3.30 -7.00 15.90
C ALA A 20 2.75 -7.17 14.48
N GLN A 21 2.37 -6.05 13.86
CA GLN A 21 2.20 -5.92 12.40
C GLN A 21 2.92 -4.64 12.00
N VAL A 22 3.92 -4.74 11.14
CA VAL A 22 4.67 -3.58 10.64
C VAL A 22 4.26 -3.33 9.19
N TYR A 23 3.77 -2.12 8.93
CA TYR A 23 3.45 -1.64 7.59
C TYR A 23 4.69 -1.07 6.92
N SER A 24 4.80 -1.26 5.60
CA SER A 24 5.90 -0.70 4.82
C SER A 24 5.75 0.82 4.71
N ALA A 25 6.73 1.54 5.28
CA ALA A 25 6.80 2.99 5.30
C ALA A 25 8.19 3.44 4.83
N LYS A 26 8.26 4.30 3.81
CA LYS A 26 9.51 4.97 3.44
C LYS A 26 9.61 6.28 4.20
N HIS A 27 10.73 6.50 4.89
CA HIS A 27 10.94 7.68 5.71
C HIS A 27 11.81 8.72 5.01
N TYR A 28 11.50 9.99 5.25
CA TYR A 28 12.22 11.16 4.75
C TYR A 28 12.42 12.17 5.88
N GLY A 29 13.67 12.38 6.26
CA GLY A 29 14.10 13.40 7.22
C GLY A 29 15.30 14.19 6.68
N LEU A 30 16.08 14.76 7.60
CA LEU A 30 17.23 15.61 7.25
C LEU A 30 18.27 14.90 6.38
N LYS A 31 18.50 13.60 6.66
CA LYS A 31 19.47 12.78 5.90
C LYS A 31 19.06 12.57 4.46
N GLU A 32 17.75 12.52 4.20
CA GLU A 32 17.19 12.33 2.86
C GLU A 32 17.06 13.66 2.09
N GLY A 33 17.25 14.81 2.74
CA GLY A 33 17.28 16.14 2.11
C GLY A 33 16.18 17.11 2.57
N LEU A 34 15.29 16.69 3.47
CA LEU A 34 14.28 17.58 4.07
C LEU A 34 15.00 18.70 4.85
N PRO A 35 14.62 19.98 4.73
CA PRO A 35 15.35 21.08 5.37
C PRO A 35 15.13 21.12 6.88
N ASN A 36 13.97 20.65 7.36
CA ASN A 36 13.64 20.57 8.78
C ASN A 36 12.66 19.43 9.05
N SER A 37 12.77 18.75 10.19
CA SER A 37 11.92 17.61 10.54
C SER A 37 10.51 18.00 10.99
N PHE A 38 10.25 19.28 11.24
CA PHE A 38 8.93 19.78 11.58
C PHE A 38 8.18 20.24 10.32
N VAL A 39 7.42 19.33 9.72
CA VAL A 39 6.62 19.60 8.52
C VAL A 39 5.24 20.16 8.88
N THR A 40 4.96 21.37 8.40
CA THR A 40 3.76 22.16 8.71
C THR A 40 2.61 21.93 7.72
N GLN A 41 2.92 21.59 6.46
CA GLN A 41 1.93 21.21 5.44
C GLN A 41 2.59 20.30 4.38
N ILE A 42 1.76 19.47 3.76
CA ILE A 42 2.10 18.66 2.58
C ILE A 42 1.14 19.08 1.46
N PHE A 43 1.67 19.38 0.28
CA PHE A 43 0.92 19.85 -0.88
C PHE A 43 1.44 19.17 -2.15
N GLN A 44 0.59 18.95 -3.15
CA GLN A 44 1.01 18.43 -4.44
C GLN A 44 0.67 19.42 -5.55
N ASP A 45 1.65 19.76 -6.38
CA ASP A 45 1.43 20.62 -7.55
C ASP A 45 0.85 19.83 -8.75
N THR A 46 0.45 20.57 -9.79
CA THR A 46 -0.13 19.99 -11.01
C THR A 46 0.86 19.16 -11.84
N GLN A 47 2.17 19.30 -11.58
CA GLN A 47 3.22 18.48 -12.17
C GLN A 47 3.46 17.19 -11.38
N GLY A 48 2.75 17.01 -10.26
CA GLY A 48 2.86 15.87 -9.38
C GLY A 48 3.87 16.08 -8.26
N ASN A 49 4.71 17.12 -8.25
CA ASN A 49 5.72 17.27 -7.20
C ASN A 49 5.07 17.45 -5.83
N ILE A 50 5.66 16.81 -4.82
CA ILE A 50 5.23 16.97 -3.44
C ILE A 50 6.05 18.10 -2.82
N TRP A 51 5.35 19.06 -2.23
CA TRP A 51 5.91 20.18 -1.52
C TRP A 51 5.70 20.00 -0.02
N PHE A 52 6.76 20.22 0.74
CA PHE A 52 6.74 20.19 2.20
C PHE A 52 7.12 21.57 2.73
N THR A 53 6.21 22.22 3.45
CA THR A 53 6.57 23.41 4.24
C THR A 53 7.03 22.97 5.61
N THR A 54 8.01 23.69 6.17
CA THR A 54 8.66 23.30 7.42
C THR A 54 9.02 24.52 8.27
N SER A 55 9.45 24.30 9.51
CA SER A 55 10.07 25.35 10.33
C SER A 55 11.54 25.68 9.96
N GLY A 56 11.98 25.29 8.76
CA GLY A 56 13.33 25.57 8.21
C GLY A 56 13.29 25.93 6.72
N GLY A 57 12.21 26.57 6.26
CA GLY A 57 11.91 26.81 4.86
C GLY A 57 10.92 25.80 4.28
N PHE A 58 10.92 25.62 2.97
CA PHE A 58 10.10 24.61 2.31
C PHE A 58 10.90 23.89 1.23
N THR A 59 10.41 22.74 0.77
CA THR A 59 11.14 21.93 -0.20
C THR A 59 10.22 21.28 -1.22
N LYS A 60 10.74 21.14 -2.44
CA LYS A 60 10.14 20.40 -3.55
C LYS A 60 10.74 19.02 -3.61
N PHE A 61 9.90 17.99 -3.64
CA PHE A 61 10.29 16.61 -3.87
C PHE A 61 9.69 16.11 -5.19
N ASN A 62 10.55 15.70 -6.12
CA ASN A 62 10.15 15.20 -7.44
C ASN A 62 10.03 13.66 -7.51
N GLY A 63 10.16 12.99 -6.37
CA GLY A 63 10.05 11.54 -6.25
C GLY A 63 11.38 10.83 -5.99
N SER A 64 12.49 11.49 -6.36
CA SER A 64 13.85 11.00 -6.17
C SER A 64 14.73 11.95 -5.34
N SER A 65 14.57 13.26 -5.50
CA SER A 65 15.44 14.29 -4.92
C SER A 65 14.66 15.47 -4.34
N PHE A 66 15.26 16.11 -3.34
CA PHE A 66 14.74 17.33 -2.70
C PHE A 66 15.44 18.58 -3.24
N LYS A 67 14.68 19.66 -3.40
CA LYS A 67 15.19 21.02 -3.67
C LYS A 67 14.62 21.97 -2.62
N ASN A 68 15.51 22.52 -1.79
CA ASN A 68 15.15 23.36 -0.65
C ASN A 68 15.07 24.83 -1.04
N PHE A 69 14.15 25.55 -0.43
CA PHE A 69 13.93 26.98 -0.60
C PHE A 69 13.92 27.67 0.77
N GLY A 70 14.79 28.66 0.94
CA GLY A 70 15.10 29.28 2.23
C GLY A 70 15.45 30.77 2.11
N LEU A 71 16.25 31.25 3.07
CA LEU A 71 16.73 32.63 3.12
C LEU A 71 17.51 33.02 1.85
N ASP A 72 18.34 32.11 1.34
CA ASP A 72 19.13 32.31 0.10
C ASP A 72 18.26 32.51 -1.15
N ASN A 73 16.99 32.11 -1.10
CA ASN A 73 16.02 32.29 -2.18
C ASN A 73 15.20 33.58 -2.05
N GLY A 74 15.39 34.35 -0.97
CA GLY A 74 14.68 35.60 -0.72
C GLY A 74 13.63 35.55 0.40
N LEU A 75 13.48 34.44 1.13
CA LEU A 75 12.69 34.46 2.37
C LEU A 75 13.36 35.33 3.42
N GLN A 76 12.54 36.01 4.23
CA GLN A 76 13.02 36.76 5.41
C GLN A 76 12.84 35.97 6.72
N THR A 77 12.26 34.76 6.64
CA THR A 77 12.07 33.84 7.77
C THR A 77 12.05 32.41 7.26
N GLU A 78 12.54 31.48 8.09
CA GLU A 78 12.49 30.05 7.81
C GLU A 78 11.18 29.40 8.29
N LEU A 79 10.34 30.12 9.01
CA LEU A 79 9.07 29.60 9.54
C LEU A 79 7.98 29.65 8.46
N VAL A 80 7.94 28.62 7.62
CA VAL A 80 6.94 28.47 6.56
C VAL A 80 5.80 27.59 7.04
N ARG A 81 4.58 28.11 7.03
CA ARG A 81 3.42 27.45 7.63
C ARG A 81 2.53 26.75 6.62
N CYS A 82 2.41 27.33 5.43
CA CYS A 82 1.51 26.84 4.40
C CYS A 82 1.98 27.17 2.98
N ILE A 83 1.52 26.39 2.01
CA ILE A 83 1.77 26.53 0.58
C ILE A 83 0.51 26.20 -0.21
N THR A 84 0.30 26.90 -1.32
CA THR A 84 -0.77 26.60 -2.28
C THR A 84 -0.36 27.04 -3.69
N ALA A 85 -1.14 26.63 -4.69
CA ALA A 85 -1.03 27.15 -6.04
C ALA A 85 -2.33 27.85 -6.43
N ASP A 86 -2.24 28.88 -7.28
CA ASP A 86 -3.40 29.38 -8.01
C ASP A 86 -3.76 28.49 -9.21
N LEU A 87 -4.82 28.85 -9.94
CA LEU A 87 -5.27 28.11 -11.12
C LEU A 87 -4.24 28.11 -12.27
N THR A 88 -3.30 29.05 -12.29
CA THR A 88 -2.22 29.15 -13.29
C THR A 88 -0.98 28.34 -12.90
N GLY A 89 -0.95 27.78 -11.69
CA GLY A 89 0.19 27.03 -11.15
C GLY A 89 1.23 27.89 -10.45
N LYS A 90 0.99 29.19 -10.24
CA LYS A 90 1.88 30.04 -9.43
C LYS A 90 1.79 29.60 -7.98
N LEU A 91 2.95 29.41 -7.35
CA LEU A 91 3.03 28.96 -5.96
C LEU A 91 3.11 30.15 -5.00
N PHE A 92 2.30 30.09 -3.96
CA PHE A 92 2.25 31.05 -2.87
C PHE A 92 2.60 30.32 -1.56
N VAL A 93 3.41 30.93 -0.71
CA VAL A 93 3.81 30.42 0.60
C VAL A 93 3.50 31.42 1.69
N GLY A 94 2.84 30.97 2.74
CA GLY A 94 2.52 31.76 3.93
C GLY A 94 3.53 31.51 5.04
N THR A 95 3.97 32.58 5.69
CA THR A 95 5.02 32.54 6.72
C THR A 95 4.50 33.05 8.07
N THR A 96 5.19 32.67 9.14
CA THR A 96 5.02 33.27 10.46
C THR A 96 5.86 34.55 10.54
N GLY A 97 5.20 35.66 10.84
CA GLY A 97 5.80 36.99 11.01
C GLY A 97 6.25 37.75 9.76
N ASN A 98 6.11 37.22 8.53
CA ASN A 98 6.59 37.90 7.31
C ASN A 98 5.63 37.83 6.09
N GLY A 99 4.36 37.51 6.31
CA GLY A 99 3.34 37.58 5.27
C GLY A 99 3.45 36.46 4.22
N VAL A 100 3.03 36.76 2.99
CA VAL A 100 2.95 35.82 1.87
C VAL A 100 4.04 36.12 0.84
N TYR A 101 4.65 35.06 0.30
CA TYR A 101 5.59 35.13 -0.81
C TYR A 101 5.07 34.34 -2.00
N LYS A 102 5.45 34.78 -3.20
CA LYS A 102 5.26 34.04 -4.46
C LYS A 102 6.59 33.51 -4.95
N LEU A 103 6.61 32.26 -5.37
CA LEU A 103 7.78 31.64 -5.98
C LEU A 103 7.78 31.90 -7.49
N VAL A 104 8.82 32.59 -7.97
CA VAL A 104 9.09 32.80 -9.40
C VAL A 104 10.41 32.13 -9.73
N LYS A 105 10.34 30.98 -10.41
CA LYS A 105 11.49 30.07 -10.59
C LYS A 105 12.06 29.65 -9.24
N ASP A 106 13.21 30.21 -8.86
CA ASP A 106 13.92 29.92 -7.61
C ASP A 106 14.02 31.15 -6.68
N THR A 107 13.30 32.21 -7.00
CA THR A 107 13.30 33.47 -6.24
C THR A 107 11.94 33.69 -5.60
N LEU A 108 11.95 34.08 -4.33
CA LEU A 108 10.77 34.39 -3.54
C LEU A 108 10.56 35.89 -3.46
N ILE A 109 9.35 36.30 -3.84
CA ILE A 109 8.96 37.71 -3.91
C ILE A 109 7.83 37.91 -2.92
N SER A 110 8.03 38.81 -1.94
CA SER A 110 6.97 39.17 -0.99
C SER A 110 5.83 39.88 -1.73
N ILE A 111 4.59 39.50 -1.41
CA ILE A 111 3.37 40.07 -2.03
C ILE A 111 2.53 40.74 -0.96
N CYS A 112 1.97 41.89 -1.31
CA CYS A 112 1.09 42.68 -0.44
C CYS A 112 1.67 42.99 0.95
N SER A 113 2.98 43.26 1.04
CA SER A 113 3.68 43.52 2.31
C SER A 113 3.02 44.59 3.19
N ASP A 114 2.37 45.56 2.56
CA ASP A 114 1.76 46.71 3.24
C ASP A 114 0.26 46.50 3.54
N SER A 115 -0.37 45.53 2.88
CA SER A 115 -1.84 45.31 2.93
C SER A 115 -2.24 44.02 3.64
N LEU A 116 -1.38 43.01 3.66
CA LEU A 116 -1.61 41.76 4.39
C LEU A 116 -0.99 41.81 5.79
N PRO A 117 -1.68 41.28 6.81
CA PRO A 117 -1.05 40.96 8.08
C PRO A 117 0.13 40.00 7.91
N LYS A 118 1.10 40.10 8.82
CA LYS A 118 2.36 39.35 8.72
C LYS A 118 2.26 37.92 9.24
N GLU A 119 1.29 37.61 10.09
CA GLU A 119 1.09 36.26 10.63
C GLU A 119 0.10 35.49 9.76
N ILE A 120 0.60 34.53 8.99
CA ILE A 120 -0.21 33.73 8.06
C ILE A 120 -0.45 32.35 8.63
N TYR A 121 -1.73 32.00 8.80
CA TYR A 121 -2.14 30.73 9.38
C TYR A 121 -2.44 29.65 8.34
N ALA A 122 -3.16 29.99 7.28
CA ALA A 122 -3.47 29.08 6.19
C ALA A 122 -3.65 29.86 4.89
N ILE A 123 -3.39 29.21 3.76
CA ILE A 123 -3.69 29.74 2.42
C ILE A 123 -4.32 28.68 1.54
N LYS A 124 -5.21 29.10 0.65
CA LYS A 124 -5.91 28.20 -0.26
C LYS A 124 -6.24 28.90 -1.59
N GLY A 125 -5.69 28.39 -2.69
CA GLY A 125 -6.13 28.77 -4.03
C GLY A 125 -7.58 28.33 -4.28
N ASP A 126 -8.37 29.17 -4.96
CA ASP A 126 -9.72 28.84 -5.40
C ASP A 126 -9.79 28.55 -6.92
N LYS A 127 -10.90 27.96 -7.35
CA LYS A 127 -11.15 27.64 -8.76
C LYS A 127 -11.28 28.86 -9.71
N TYR A 128 -11.28 30.08 -9.17
CA TYR A 128 -11.36 31.33 -9.95
C TYR A 128 -10.00 32.03 -10.09
N GLY A 129 -8.93 31.41 -9.56
CA GLY A 129 -7.57 31.94 -9.66
C GLY A 129 -7.21 32.94 -8.57
N HIS A 130 -8.01 33.05 -7.50
CA HIS A 130 -7.64 33.82 -6.32
C HIS A 130 -7.00 32.94 -5.25
N VAL A 131 -6.32 33.55 -4.28
CA VAL A 131 -5.76 32.89 -3.11
C VAL A 131 -6.36 33.48 -1.84
N TRP A 132 -7.04 32.66 -1.06
CA TRP A 132 -7.58 33.02 0.24
C TRP A 132 -6.50 32.90 1.31
N VAL A 133 -6.45 33.86 2.23
CA VAL A 133 -5.40 33.99 3.24
C VAL A 133 -6.03 34.19 4.61
N ALA A 134 -5.73 33.25 5.51
CA ALA A 134 -6.14 33.26 6.91
C ALA A 134 -5.02 33.86 7.76
N THR A 135 -5.35 34.85 8.59
CA THR A 135 -4.37 35.65 9.36
C THR A 135 -4.81 35.86 10.80
N ASP A 136 -3.91 36.40 11.62
CA ASP A 136 -4.19 36.91 12.97
C ASP A 136 -5.24 38.02 13.02
N LYS A 137 -5.51 38.69 11.90
CA LYS A 137 -6.50 39.77 11.76
C LYS A 137 -7.70 39.38 10.89
N GLY A 138 -7.88 38.09 10.62
CA GLY A 138 -9.03 37.53 9.92
C GLY A 138 -8.74 37.09 8.48
N LEU A 139 -9.76 37.13 7.62
CA LEU A 139 -9.76 36.58 6.27
C LEU A 139 -9.44 37.66 5.22
N TYR A 140 -8.50 37.34 4.34
CA TYR A 140 -8.07 38.17 3.21
C TYR A 140 -8.10 37.34 1.92
N GLN A 141 -8.06 38.04 0.78
CA GLN A 141 -7.96 37.43 -0.54
C GLN A 141 -6.89 38.14 -1.36
N ILE A 142 -6.01 37.39 -2.00
CA ILE A 142 -5.12 37.83 -3.07
C ILE A 142 -5.84 37.50 -4.38
N THR A 143 -6.10 38.52 -5.17
CA THR A 143 -6.75 38.41 -6.47
C THR A 143 -5.78 37.94 -7.55
N SER A 144 -6.27 37.59 -8.74
CA SER A 144 -5.45 37.06 -9.84
C SER A 144 -4.46 38.09 -10.41
N ASP A 145 -4.76 39.38 -10.25
CA ASP A 145 -3.90 40.53 -10.51
C ASP A 145 -3.06 40.95 -9.28
N GLU A 146 -3.00 40.10 -8.26
CA GLU A 146 -2.16 40.23 -7.07
C GLU A 146 -2.55 41.40 -6.14
N ASN A 147 -3.77 41.93 -6.26
CA ASN A 147 -4.34 42.88 -5.30
C ASN A 147 -4.86 42.16 -4.05
N CYS A 148 -4.66 42.77 -2.87
CA CYS A 148 -5.09 42.20 -1.60
C CYS A 148 -6.31 42.90 -1.01
N ILE A 149 -7.33 42.11 -0.68
CA ILE A 149 -8.63 42.58 -0.17
C ILE A 149 -8.86 42.02 1.23
N ASN A 150 -9.19 42.89 2.19
CA ASN A 150 -9.61 42.49 3.52
C ASN A 150 -11.09 42.07 3.51
N TYR A 151 -11.32 40.76 3.51
CA TYR A 151 -12.66 40.18 3.48
C TYR A 151 -13.37 40.22 4.83
N THR A 152 -12.63 40.20 5.95
CA THR A 152 -13.18 40.45 7.28
C THR A 152 -13.98 41.75 7.31
N LYS A 153 -13.37 42.84 6.85
CA LYS A 153 -14.02 44.16 6.79
C LYS A 153 -15.11 44.22 5.74
N LYS A 154 -14.85 43.70 4.53
CA LYS A 154 -15.80 43.73 3.41
C LYS A 154 -17.14 43.07 3.76
N LEU A 155 -17.09 41.98 4.52
CA LEU A 155 -18.27 41.18 4.88
C LEU A 155 -18.76 41.43 6.33
N ASN A 156 -18.17 42.39 7.05
CA ASN A 156 -18.46 42.66 8.47
C ASN A 156 -18.38 41.39 9.34
N LEU A 157 -17.35 40.57 9.10
CA LEU A 157 -17.09 39.36 9.90
C LEU A 157 -16.47 39.74 11.25
N PRO A 158 -16.56 38.86 12.26
CA PRO A 158 -15.87 39.05 13.53
C PRO A 158 -14.37 39.32 13.32
N GLU A 159 -13.83 40.29 14.07
CA GLU A 159 -12.39 40.47 14.16
C GLU A 159 -11.79 39.34 15.00
N GLY A 160 -10.63 38.85 14.57
CA GLY A 160 -9.89 37.82 15.29
C GLY A 160 -9.13 36.88 14.36
N PRO A 161 -8.36 35.95 14.93
CA PRO A 161 -7.54 35.02 14.16
C PRO A 161 -8.42 34.04 13.38
N VAL A 162 -8.31 34.05 12.05
CA VAL A 162 -8.81 32.95 11.21
C VAL A 162 -7.65 31.99 11.03
N THR A 163 -7.81 30.73 11.42
CA THR A 163 -6.70 29.75 11.46
C THR A 163 -6.79 28.64 10.44
N HIS A 164 -7.96 28.48 9.82
CA HIS A 164 -8.23 27.37 8.92
C HIS A 164 -8.96 27.85 7.66
N ILE A 165 -8.59 27.27 6.51
CA ILE A 165 -9.29 27.43 5.23
C ILE A 165 -9.33 26.08 4.51
N SER A 166 -10.52 25.68 4.02
CA SER A 166 -10.68 24.59 3.06
C SER A 166 -11.63 24.98 1.93
N GLU A 167 -11.70 24.14 0.91
CA GLU A 167 -12.61 24.33 -0.23
C GLU A 167 -13.45 23.06 -0.40
N ASP A 168 -14.77 23.23 -0.57
CA ASP A 168 -15.66 22.11 -0.88
C ASP A 168 -15.70 21.78 -2.37
N LYS A 169 -16.32 20.65 -2.73
CA LYS A 169 -16.41 20.20 -4.13
C LYS A 169 -17.18 21.13 -5.05
N GLN A 170 -17.99 22.04 -4.50
CA GLN A 170 -18.69 23.06 -5.27
C GLN A 170 -17.82 24.31 -5.49
N GLY A 171 -16.64 24.37 -4.86
CA GLY A 171 -15.72 25.51 -4.91
C GLY A 171 -16.07 26.62 -3.92
N ASN A 172 -16.83 26.30 -2.86
CA ASN A 172 -17.07 27.24 -1.77
C ASN A 172 -15.93 27.19 -0.77
N ILE A 173 -15.64 28.32 -0.16
CA ILE A 173 -14.58 28.43 0.85
C ILE A 173 -15.16 28.26 2.23
N TRP A 174 -14.54 27.38 3.01
CA TRP A 174 -14.83 27.17 4.41
C TRP A 174 -13.69 27.75 5.23
N PHE A 175 -13.98 28.54 6.26
CA PHE A 175 -12.96 29.14 7.11
C PHE A 175 -13.36 29.16 8.58
N GLY A 176 -12.38 28.99 9.46
CA GLY A 176 -12.59 28.83 10.89
C GLY A 176 -11.73 29.76 11.73
N TYR A 177 -12.29 30.22 12.86
CA TYR A 177 -11.62 31.08 13.81
C TYR A 177 -10.86 30.29 14.90
N ASP A 178 -9.82 30.91 15.48
CA ASP A 178 -9.05 30.36 16.62
C ASP A 178 -9.76 30.60 17.96
N GLU A 179 -11.05 30.30 18.06
CA GLU A 179 -11.87 30.49 19.28
C GLU A 179 -13.29 29.91 19.07
N TYR A 180 -14.19 30.10 20.04
CA TYR A 180 -15.59 29.64 19.98
C TYR A 180 -16.49 30.39 18.96
N ILE A 181 -15.90 31.18 18.05
CA ILE A 181 -16.62 31.88 16.97
C ILE A 181 -17.14 30.88 15.92
N GLY A 182 -16.38 29.82 15.67
CA GLY A 182 -16.83 28.69 14.85
C GLY A 182 -16.38 28.72 13.39
N LEU A 183 -17.15 28.02 12.54
CA LEU A 183 -16.83 27.71 11.14
C LEU A 183 -17.84 28.38 10.20
N PHE A 184 -17.35 29.03 9.16
CA PHE A 184 -18.15 29.75 8.17
C PHE A 184 -18.02 29.11 6.80
N LYS A 185 -19.10 29.21 6.01
CA LYS A 185 -19.14 28.84 4.60
C LYS A 185 -19.41 30.08 3.74
N LEU A 186 -18.49 30.35 2.84
CA LEU A 186 -18.53 31.42 1.84
C LEU A 186 -18.81 30.84 0.46
N GLU A 187 -19.94 31.20 -0.13
CA GLU A 187 -20.29 30.80 -1.50
C GLU A 187 -19.52 31.62 -2.52
N LEU A 188 -18.96 30.97 -3.56
CA LEU A 188 -18.28 31.65 -4.65
C LEU A 188 -19.00 31.45 -6.00
N PRO A 189 -19.10 32.48 -6.86
CA PRO A 189 -18.32 33.73 -6.82
C PRO A 189 -19.03 34.90 -6.10
N SER A 190 -20.25 34.68 -5.58
CA SER A 190 -21.06 35.72 -4.92
C SER A 190 -20.37 36.32 -3.68
N ALA A 191 -19.47 35.56 -3.06
CA ALA A 191 -18.77 35.88 -1.83
C ALA A 191 -19.73 36.22 -0.67
N ASN A 192 -20.86 35.52 -0.63
CA ASN A 192 -21.84 35.62 0.44
C ASN A 192 -21.59 34.56 1.51
N ILE A 193 -21.69 34.94 2.78
CA ILE A 193 -21.76 33.98 3.87
C ILE A 193 -23.12 33.29 3.80
N VAL A 194 -23.10 31.98 3.58
CA VAL A 194 -24.32 31.19 3.42
C VAL A 194 -24.61 30.31 4.63
N GLN A 195 -23.60 29.96 5.42
CA GLN A 195 -23.75 29.15 6.64
C GLN A 195 -22.70 29.53 7.69
N GLN A 196 -23.10 29.45 8.96
CA GLN A 196 -22.24 29.59 10.14
C GLN A 196 -22.54 28.45 11.10
N TYR A 197 -21.48 27.83 11.63
CA TYR A 197 -21.53 26.76 12.60
C TYR A 197 -20.86 27.18 13.90
N ASP A 198 -21.60 27.14 15.00
CA ASP A 198 -21.16 27.53 16.34
C ASP A 198 -21.89 26.70 17.41
N SER A 199 -21.76 27.08 18.68
CA SER A 199 -22.38 26.37 19.79
C SER A 199 -23.91 26.26 19.68
N THR A 200 -24.59 27.17 18.98
CA THR A 200 -26.06 27.17 18.82
C THR A 200 -26.55 26.08 17.86
N ASN A 201 -25.67 25.57 16.99
CA ASN A 201 -25.99 24.53 16.00
C ASN A 201 -25.12 23.27 16.17
N GLY A 202 -24.65 23.03 17.39
CA GLY A 202 -23.98 21.78 17.77
C GLY A 202 -22.47 21.77 17.53
N PHE A 203 -21.88 22.85 17.01
CA PHE A 203 -20.44 23.01 16.93
C PHE A 203 -19.89 23.66 18.21
N THR A 204 -19.82 22.87 19.28
CA THR A 204 -19.42 23.33 20.61
C THR A 204 -17.91 23.37 20.84
N SER A 205 -17.11 23.21 19.79
CA SER A 205 -15.67 22.97 19.90
C SER A 205 -14.87 24.28 19.94
N GLY A 206 -13.74 24.26 20.63
CA GLY A 206 -12.62 25.19 20.40
C GLY A 206 -11.93 25.00 19.04
N ARG A 207 -10.67 25.46 18.95
CA ARG A 207 -9.84 25.56 17.73
C ARG A 207 -10.02 24.42 16.72
N ILE A 208 -10.33 24.80 15.49
CA ILE A 208 -10.38 23.93 14.31
C ILE A 208 -8.95 23.63 13.85
N LEU A 209 -8.67 22.37 13.58
CA LEU A 209 -7.35 21.92 13.12
C LEU A 209 -7.36 21.57 11.62
N SER A 210 -8.44 20.98 11.13
CA SER A 210 -8.67 20.75 9.70
C SER A 210 -10.17 20.54 9.42
N SER A 211 -10.57 20.73 8.17
CA SER A 211 -11.84 20.24 7.65
C SER A 211 -11.68 19.60 6.29
N PHE A 212 -12.39 18.50 6.09
CA PHE A 212 -12.30 17.64 4.93
C PHE A 212 -13.70 17.32 4.39
N HIS A 213 -13.87 17.39 3.07
CA HIS A 213 -15.14 17.11 2.41
C HIS A 213 -15.10 15.74 1.74
N ASP A 214 -15.90 14.81 2.23
CA ASP A 214 -15.89 13.43 1.74
C ASP A 214 -16.59 13.24 0.39
N SER A 215 -16.42 12.05 -0.17
CA SER A 215 -17.05 11.48 -1.36
C SER A 215 -18.56 11.73 -1.44
N LYS A 216 -19.24 11.78 -0.29
CA LYS A 216 -20.70 11.95 -0.15
C LYS A 216 -21.14 13.37 0.17
N ASN A 217 -20.22 14.35 0.16
CA ASN A 217 -20.47 15.74 0.53
C ASN A 217 -20.77 15.96 2.03
N ASN A 218 -20.30 15.07 2.92
CA ASN A 218 -20.20 15.40 4.34
C ASN A 218 -18.91 16.18 4.61
N THR A 219 -18.98 17.15 5.51
CA THR A 219 -17.82 17.90 5.99
C THR A 219 -17.40 17.34 7.34
N TRP A 220 -16.23 16.72 7.40
CA TRP A 220 -15.61 16.24 8.62
C TRP A 220 -14.66 17.30 9.15
N ILE A 221 -14.69 17.55 10.46
CA ILE A 221 -13.93 18.63 11.10
C ILE A 221 -13.18 18.05 12.28
N THR A 222 -11.86 18.18 12.26
CA THR A 222 -11.00 17.88 13.40
C THR A 222 -10.78 19.11 14.25
N THR A 223 -10.81 18.92 15.56
CA THR A 223 -10.62 20.00 16.51
C THR A 223 -9.78 19.52 17.69
N PHE A 224 -9.39 20.46 18.57
CA PHE A 224 -8.77 20.09 19.84
C PHE A 224 -9.67 19.25 20.76
N GLU A 225 -10.97 19.23 20.51
CA GLU A 225 -11.97 18.52 21.32
C GLU A 225 -12.61 17.35 20.57
N GLY A 226 -11.98 16.87 19.49
CA GLY A 226 -12.34 15.64 18.80
C GLY A 226 -12.85 15.85 17.39
N LEU A 227 -13.80 15.01 16.97
CA LEU A 227 -14.26 14.91 15.59
C LEU A 227 -15.72 15.35 15.47
N TYR A 228 -16.02 16.20 14.49
CA TYR A 228 -17.36 16.59 14.12
C TYR A 228 -17.66 16.22 12.67
N VAL A 229 -18.94 16.01 12.36
CA VAL A 229 -19.43 15.83 11.00
C VAL A 229 -20.64 16.72 10.74
N ILE A 230 -20.65 17.39 9.59
CA ILE A 230 -21.80 18.07 9.01
C ILE A 230 -22.24 17.24 7.81
N LYS A 231 -23.39 16.58 7.90
CA LYS A 231 -23.87 15.71 6.82
C LYS A 231 -24.54 16.55 5.74
N ASN A 232 -24.13 16.44 4.48
CA ASN A 232 -24.77 17.10 3.33
C ASN A 232 -25.15 18.58 3.55
N ASN A 233 -24.25 19.39 4.11
CA ASN A 233 -24.51 20.80 4.44
C ASN A 233 -25.75 21.04 5.33
N GLN A 234 -26.11 20.07 6.18
CA GLN A 234 -27.15 20.24 7.19
C GLN A 234 -26.83 21.41 8.12
N LYS A 235 -27.87 21.97 8.76
CA LYS A 235 -27.73 23.13 9.64
C LYS A 235 -26.92 22.84 10.91
N ASN A 236 -26.86 21.59 11.35
CA ASN A 236 -26.23 21.21 12.61
C ASN A 236 -24.95 20.40 12.38
N ALA A 237 -23.93 20.69 13.17
CA ALA A 237 -22.76 19.82 13.31
C ALA A 237 -23.03 18.75 14.38
N THR A 238 -22.56 17.53 14.13
CA THR A 238 -22.69 16.41 15.07
C THR A 238 -21.31 15.97 15.55
N LYS A 239 -21.09 15.96 16.87
CA LYS A 239 -19.86 15.40 17.46
C LYS A 239 -19.88 13.86 17.36
N ILE A 240 -18.78 13.29 16.90
CA ILE A 240 -18.59 11.84 16.83
C ILE A 240 -18.00 11.35 18.15
N ASN A 241 -18.85 10.72 18.96
CA ASN A 241 -18.43 10.06 20.19
C ASN A 241 -18.22 8.57 19.90
N HIS A 242 -16.98 8.17 19.67
CA HIS A 242 -16.61 6.77 19.43
C HIS A 242 -15.53 6.34 20.43
N LYS A 243 -15.74 5.20 21.11
CA LYS A 243 -14.83 4.74 22.19
C LYS A 243 -13.37 4.57 21.75
N ASP A 244 -13.16 4.25 20.47
CA ASP A 244 -11.83 3.99 19.89
C ASP A 244 -11.27 5.19 19.11
N ILE A 245 -11.94 6.35 19.11
CA ILE A 245 -11.44 7.61 18.53
C ILE A 245 -11.19 8.58 19.69
N PRO A 246 -9.98 9.13 19.82
CA PRO A 246 -9.68 10.13 20.84
C PRO A 246 -10.59 11.36 20.74
N ASN A 247 -11.02 11.87 21.89
CA ASN A 247 -11.84 13.08 21.99
C ASN A 247 -11.00 14.36 21.98
N PHE A 248 -9.71 14.30 21.66
CA PHE A 248 -8.85 15.47 21.64
C PHE A 248 -7.69 15.31 20.66
N TYR A 249 -7.14 16.44 20.22
CA TYR A 249 -5.95 16.53 19.36
C TYR A 249 -5.99 15.60 18.12
N LEU A 250 -7.07 15.71 17.34
CA LEU A 250 -7.13 15.14 16.00
C LEU A 250 -6.66 16.20 15.00
N TYR A 251 -5.73 15.88 14.11
CA TYR A 251 -5.06 16.90 13.30
C TYR A 251 -5.60 17.02 11.89
N GLU A 252 -5.52 15.95 11.10
CA GLU A 252 -5.79 15.97 9.67
C GLU A 252 -6.66 14.77 9.27
N ILE A 253 -7.49 14.93 8.24
CA ILE A 253 -8.32 13.85 7.70
C ILE A 253 -8.10 13.73 6.20
N VAL A 254 -8.02 12.49 5.72
CA VAL A 254 -8.12 12.16 4.30
C VAL A 254 -9.08 10.98 4.10
N GLU A 255 -9.72 10.91 2.94
CA GLU A 255 -10.57 9.78 2.55
C GLU A 255 -9.96 9.04 1.34
N PRO A 256 -9.12 8.02 1.58
CA PRO A 256 -8.49 7.29 0.48
C PRO A 256 -9.44 6.49 -0.40
N LYS A 257 -10.59 6.08 0.14
CA LYS A 257 -11.65 5.41 -0.61
C LYS A 257 -12.98 5.75 0.01
N GLU A 258 -14.04 5.74 -0.79
CA GLU A 258 -15.40 6.08 -0.33
C GLU A 258 -15.76 5.34 0.97
N GLY A 259 -15.94 6.13 2.02
CA GLY A 259 -16.37 5.71 3.34
C GLY A 259 -15.25 5.27 4.29
N LEU A 260 -13.98 5.26 3.88
CA LEU A 260 -12.84 5.04 4.76
C LEU A 260 -12.12 6.37 5.02
N LEU A 261 -12.16 6.84 6.26
CA LEU A 261 -11.39 8.00 6.72
C LEU A 261 -10.09 7.54 7.38
N LEU A 262 -9.01 8.25 7.09
CA LEU A 262 -7.76 8.21 7.85
C LEU A 262 -7.66 9.50 8.64
N ILE A 263 -7.53 9.37 9.96
CA ILE A 263 -7.54 10.49 10.89
C ILE A 263 -6.18 10.50 11.60
N GLY A 264 -5.46 11.61 11.48
CA GLY A 264 -4.21 11.84 12.21
C GLY A 264 -4.51 12.21 13.65
N SER A 265 -3.85 11.57 14.60
CA SER A 265 -4.06 11.79 16.03
C SER A 265 -2.74 12.07 16.76
N HIS A 266 -2.84 12.63 17.96
CA HIS A 266 -1.68 12.89 18.81
C HIS A 266 -1.10 11.62 19.46
N GLU A 267 -1.93 10.66 19.85
CA GLU A 267 -1.48 9.54 20.70
C GLU A 267 -1.57 8.16 20.05
N GLU A 268 -2.30 8.05 18.93
CA GLU A 268 -2.62 6.74 18.33
C GLU A 268 -2.20 6.61 16.87
N GLY A 269 -1.35 7.53 16.39
CA GLY A 269 -0.93 7.60 15.01
C GLY A 269 -2.11 7.86 14.09
N ILE A 270 -2.23 7.04 13.05
CA ILE A 270 -3.29 7.14 12.05
C ILE A 270 -4.41 6.17 12.39
N ILE A 271 -5.62 6.68 12.55
CA ILE A 271 -6.82 5.91 12.83
C ILE A 271 -7.57 5.66 11.52
N PHE A 272 -7.87 4.40 11.21
CA PHE A 272 -8.65 4.00 10.04
C PHE A 272 -10.10 3.80 10.47
N TYR A 273 -10.99 4.68 10.04
CA TYR A 273 -12.38 4.71 10.46
C TYR A 273 -13.31 4.47 9.27
N ASP A 274 -14.12 3.41 9.36
CA ASP A 274 -15.14 3.08 8.38
C ASP A 274 -16.45 3.78 8.76
N THR A 275 -16.84 4.77 7.95
CA THR A 275 -18.05 5.56 8.13
C THR A 275 -19.34 4.77 7.82
N LYS A 276 -19.25 3.66 7.09
CA LYS A 276 -20.41 2.80 6.74
C LYS A 276 -20.78 1.89 7.91
N THR A 277 -19.76 1.30 8.54
CA THR A 277 -19.93 0.39 9.69
C THR A 277 -19.83 1.10 11.04
N ASN A 278 -19.37 2.35 11.06
CA ASN A 278 -19.04 3.12 12.26
C ASN A 278 -18.05 2.38 13.16
N GLN A 279 -16.98 1.83 12.56
CA GLN A 279 -15.96 1.08 13.28
C GLN A 279 -14.56 1.59 12.96
N VAL A 280 -13.70 1.60 13.97
CA VAL A 280 -12.26 1.73 13.76
C VAL A 280 -11.73 0.37 13.30
N ILE A 281 -11.24 0.32 12.05
CA ILE A 281 -10.72 -0.91 11.44
C ILE A 281 -9.35 -1.24 12.03
N LYS A 282 -8.48 -0.21 12.14
CA LYS A 282 -7.11 -0.35 12.63
C LYS A 282 -6.49 0.99 12.99
N LYS A 283 -5.34 0.94 13.65
CA LYS A 283 -4.49 2.08 13.99
C LYS A 283 -3.06 1.79 13.53
N ILE A 284 -2.37 2.79 13.00
CA ILE A 284 -0.95 2.69 12.62
C ILE A 284 -0.18 3.74 13.39
N GLY A 285 0.54 3.30 14.42
CA GLY A 285 1.39 4.12 15.28
C GLY A 285 2.88 3.84 15.10
N SER A 286 3.70 4.31 16.04
CA SER A 286 5.16 4.13 16.01
C SER A 286 5.56 2.65 16.05
N LYS A 287 4.77 1.85 16.76
CA LYS A 287 4.96 0.41 16.88
C LYS A 287 4.61 -0.38 15.61
N ASN A 288 3.94 0.24 14.65
CA ASN A 288 3.41 -0.42 13.45
C ASN A 288 3.98 0.15 12.14
N GLY A 289 5.03 0.97 12.21
CA GLY A 289 5.78 1.44 11.03
C GLY A 289 5.95 2.96 10.94
N LEU A 290 5.28 3.76 11.78
CA LEU A 290 5.55 5.20 11.86
C LEU A 290 6.79 5.49 12.71
N LYS A 291 7.37 6.69 12.53
CA LYS A 291 8.49 7.14 13.37
C LYS A 291 8.06 7.67 14.74
N ALA A 292 6.82 8.15 14.86
CA ALA A 292 6.24 8.60 16.12
C ALA A 292 4.74 8.25 16.18
N GLU A 293 4.20 8.28 17.39
CA GLU A 293 2.75 8.14 17.63
C GLU A 293 1.95 9.36 17.17
N ILE A 294 2.59 10.52 17.04
CA ILE A 294 1.90 11.71 16.52
C ILE A 294 1.85 11.63 14.99
N ALA A 295 0.64 11.60 14.44
CA ALA A 295 0.37 11.79 13.00
C ALA A 295 -0.22 13.19 12.78
N PHE A 296 0.65 14.14 12.43
CA PHE A 296 0.34 15.57 12.45
C PHE A 296 -0.26 16.10 11.15
N ARG A 297 0.28 15.72 9.99
CA ARG A 297 -0.31 15.98 8.68
C ARG A 297 -0.52 14.68 7.95
N LEU A 298 -1.65 14.59 7.27
CA LEU A 298 -1.99 13.51 6.35
C LEU A 298 -2.24 14.10 4.97
N PHE A 299 -1.70 13.45 3.96
CA PHE A 299 -1.94 13.84 2.58
C PHE A 299 -1.97 12.60 1.71
N GLN A 300 -2.97 12.52 0.83
CA GLN A 300 -3.05 11.50 -0.19
C GLN A 300 -2.58 12.10 -1.51
N ASP A 301 -1.55 11.52 -2.11
CA ASP A 301 -1.10 11.93 -3.44
C ASP A 301 -1.97 11.33 -4.56
N VAL A 302 -1.77 11.81 -5.79
CA VAL A 302 -2.48 11.29 -6.98
C VAL A 302 -2.21 9.81 -7.29
N GLU A 303 -1.18 9.20 -6.70
CA GLU A 303 -0.90 7.77 -6.79
C GLU A 303 -1.57 6.96 -5.66
N ASN A 304 -2.30 7.63 -4.77
CA ASN A 304 -2.92 7.12 -3.54
C ASN A 304 -1.94 6.66 -2.45
N ASN A 305 -0.68 7.11 -2.49
CA ASN A 305 0.18 6.95 -1.33
C ASN A 305 -0.29 7.89 -0.21
N ILE A 306 -0.16 7.44 1.03
CA ILE A 306 -0.48 8.26 2.21
C ILE A 306 0.81 8.80 2.78
N TRP A 307 0.94 10.11 2.78
CA TRP A 307 2.01 10.86 3.42
C TRP A 307 1.57 11.23 4.81
N VAL A 308 2.43 10.95 5.79
CA VAL A 308 2.22 11.33 7.18
C VAL A 308 3.43 12.05 7.72
N SER A 309 3.25 13.29 8.18
CA SER A 309 4.27 13.94 8.99
C SER A 309 4.14 13.52 10.44
N SER A 310 5.27 13.22 11.06
CA SER A 310 5.36 13.00 12.50
C SER A 310 5.97 14.24 13.13
N TRP A 311 5.37 14.77 14.20
CA TRP A 311 5.79 16.02 14.82
C TRP A 311 7.29 15.97 15.17
N GLY A 312 8.10 16.76 14.46
CA GLY A 312 9.56 16.85 14.67
C GLY A 312 10.37 15.64 14.19
N MET A 313 9.75 14.69 13.49
CA MET A 313 10.39 13.46 13.04
C MET A 313 10.45 13.31 11.52
N GLY A 314 10.05 14.33 10.74
CA GLY A 314 10.02 14.28 9.28
C GLY A 314 8.73 13.67 8.73
N VAL A 315 8.81 13.05 7.56
CA VAL A 315 7.65 12.52 6.84
C VAL A 315 7.85 11.04 6.52
N SER A 316 6.79 10.26 6.66
CA SER A 316 6.75 8.88 6.21
C SER A 316 5.71 8.74 5.11
N ARG A 317 6.06 8.01 4.05
CA ARG A 317 5.13 7.63 3.00
C ARG A 317 4.75 6.17 3.20
N LEU A 318 3.48 5.95 3.53
CA LEU A 318 2.87 4.64 3.70
C LEU A 318 2.41 4.10 2.36
N ASN A 319 2.74 2.84 2.10
CA ASN A 319 2.22 2.11 0.97
C ASN A 319 1.30 0.98 1.44
N LEU A 320 -0.01 1.19 1.32
CA LEU A 320 -1.05 0.26 1.80
C LEU A 320 -1.34 -0.80 0.72
N THR A 321 -0.33 -1.63 0.48
CA THR A 321 -0.33 -2.70 -0.55
C THR A 321 -1.04 -3.98 -0.13
N GLY A 322 -1.66 -4.02 1.06
CA GLY A 322 -2.16 -5.24 1.69
C GLY A 322 -1.10 -6.06 2.42
N TRP A 323 0.19 -5.79 2.18
CA TRP A 323 1.28 -6.50 2.83
C TRP A 323 1.60 -5.96 4.22
N SER A 324 1.92 -6.88 5.11
CA SER A 324 2.56 -6.54 6.37
C SER A 324 3.44 -7.66 6.87
N LYS A 325 4.49 -7.25 7.57
CA LYS A 325 5.46 -8.14 8.19
C LYS A 325 5.10 -8.33 9.66
N ILE A 326 5.20 -9.56 10.14
CA ILE A 326 5.07 -9.88 11.56
C ILE A 326 6.48 -9.76 12.18
N ASP A 327 6.67 -8.78 13.06
CA ASP A 327 7.95 -8.52 13.71
C ASP A 327 8.01 -9.21 15.09
N GLU A 328 8.71 -10.34 15.17
CA GLU A 328 8.77 -11.15 16.39
C GLU A 328 10.11 -11.02 17.10
N ASN A 329 10.33 -9.90 17.79
CA ASN A 329 11.52 -9.76 18.65
C ASN A 329 11.42 -10.54 19.98
N THR A 330 10.37 -11.34 20.22
CA THR A 330 10.15 -11.96 21.55
C THR A 330 9.83 -13.46 21.55
N ALA A 331 9.40 -14.08 20.43
CA ALA A 331 8.98 -15.48 20.45
C ALA A 331 10.03 -16.47 19.93
N THR A 332 10.88 -16.11 18.95
CA THR A 332 12.01 -16.94 18.46
C THR A 332 13.22 -16.07 18.13
N THR A 333 14.42 -16.63 18.17
CA THR A 333 15.63 -15.93 17.69
C THR A 333 15.85 -16.18 16.19
N SER A 334 15.28 -17.26 15.67
CA SER A 334 15.30 -17.63 14.26
C SER A 334 14.27 -16.84 13.46
N LYS A 335 14.72 -16.37 12.29
CA LYS A 335 13.93 -15.66 11.28
C LYS A 335 13.47 -16.56 10.13
N LEU A 336 14.01 -17.78 10.08
CA LEU A 336 13.78 -18.75 9.02
C LEU A 336 12.46 -19.50 9.26
N ILE A 337 11.49 -19.34 8.36
CA ILE A 337 10.20 -20.01 8.45
C ILE A 337 10.17 -21.21 7.50
N TYR A 338 10.12 -22.42 8.04
CA TYR A 338 10.10 -23.64 7.22
C TYR A 338 8.71 -23.98 6.69
N ASN A 339 7.69 -23.96 7.55
CA ASN A 339 6.33 -24.35 7.21
C ASN A 339 5.32 -23.43 7.90
N VAL A 340 4.17 -23.21 7.27
CA VAL A 340 3.05 -22.45 7.84
C VAL A 340 1.77 -23.28 7.73
N ILE A 341 1.02 -23.39 8.83
CA ILE A 341 -0.23 -24.15 8.91
C ILE A 341 -1.35 -23.18 9.31
N PRO A 342 -2.50 -23.20 8.61
CA PRO A 342 -3.66 -22.43 9.02
C PRO A 342 -4.28 -22.97 10.31
N LEU A 343 -4.70 -22.06 11.19
CA LEU A 343 -5.55 -22.30 12.35
C LEU A 343 -6.86 -21.51 12.20
N ASN A 344 -7.88 -21.85 12.98
CA ASN A 344 -9.16 -21.12 12.99
C ASN A 344 -9.02 -19.61 13.26
N ASN A 345 -7.99 -19.17 14.01
CA ASN A 345 -7.81 -17.76 14.41
C ASN A 345 -6.40 -17.21 14.11
N GLY A 346 -5.70 -17.77 13.12
CA GLY A 346 -4.35 -17.34 12.72
C GLY A 346 -3.55 -18.48 12.11
N VAL A 347 -2.25 -18.56 12.39
CA VAL A 347 -1.37 -19.60 11.85
C VAL A 347 -0.45 -20.18 12.91
N MET A 348 -0.01 -21.42 12.71
CA MET A 348 1.23 -21.90 13.31
C MET A 348 2.31 -21.93 12.27
N TYR A 349 3.55 -21.76 12.68
CA TYR A 349 4.68 -21.90 11.79
C TYR A 349 5.89 -22.47 12.51
N SER A 350 6.74 -23.16 11.76
CA SER A 350 7.97 -23.75 12.28
C SER A 350 9.20 -22.93 11.94
N THR A 351 10.12 -22.87 12.89
CA THR A 351 11.44 -22.24 12.76
C THR A 351 12.54 -23.24 13.14
N SER A 352 13.80 -22.82 13.12
CA SER A 352 14.89 -23.65 13.67
C SER A 352 14.79 -23.86 15.17
N ASP A 353 14.05 -22.99 15.86
CA ASP A 353 13.96 -22.97 17.32
C ASP A 353 12.77 -23.79 17.84
N GLY A 354 11.77 -24.05 16.98
CA GLY A 354 10.57 -24.80 17.35
C GLY A 354 9.34 -24.38 16.54
N ILE A 355 8.17 -24.41 17.16
CA ILE A 355 6.88 -24.01 16.58
C ILE A 355 6.35 -22.79 17.32
N VAL A 356 5.84 -21.82 16.57
CA VAL A 356 5.17 -20.63 17.09
C VAL A 356 3.71 -20.64 16.65
N ALA A 357 2.81 -20.29 17.55
CA ALA A 357 1.42 -20.04 17.22
C ALA A 357 1.17 -18.52 17.19
N TYR A 358 0.67 -18.02 16.07
CA TYR A 358 0.23 -16.64 15.89
C TYR A 358 -1.29 -16.61 15.82
N ASN A 359 -1.94 -15.87 16.72
CA ASN A 359 -3.34 -15.47 16.55
C ASN A 359 -3.39 -14.01 16.11
N ASN A 360 -4.45 -13.61 15.39
CA ASN A 360 -4.65 -12.28 14.77
C ASN A 360 -4.37 -11.02 15.63
N LYS A 361 -4.03 -11.15 16.93
CA LYS A 361 -3.60 -10.06 17.81
C LYS A 361 -2.32 -10.33 18.60
N LYS A 362 -1.84 -11.58 18.73
CA LYS A 362 -0.72 -11.97 19.60
C LYS A 362 0.04 -13.20 19.05
N SER A 363 1.37 -13.16 19.08
CA SER A 363 2.21 -14.36 18.99
C SER A 363 2.33 -14.99 20.36
N THR A 364 1.94 -16.26 20.49
CA THR A 364 2.17 -17.05 21.70
C THR A 364 3.09 -18.22 21.34
N PRO A 365 4.29 -18.29 21.92
CA PRO A 365 5.15 -19.43 21.68
C PRO A 365 4.46 -20.73 22.10
N PHE A 366 4.49 -21.75 21.24
CA PHE A 366 4.04 -23.08 21.59
C PHE A 366 5.26 -23.88 22.04
N TYR A 367 5.66 -23.69 23.30
CA TYR A 367 6.81 -24.40 23.88
C TYR A 367 6.36 -25.61 24.72
N PRO A 368 6.16 -26.81 24.14
CA PRO A 368 6.61 -28.00 24.82
C PRO A 368 8.15 -27.94 24.78
N GLU A 369 8.84 -27.94 25.93
CA GLU A 369 10.31 -27.93 26.06
C GLU A 369 11.04 -28.96 25.14
N PHE A 370 10.30 -29.93 24.60
CA PHE A 370 10.76 -31.06 23.80
C PHE A 370 10.66 -30.88 22.28
N ILE A 371 10.12 -29.77 21.75
CA ILE A 371 10.09 -29.45 20.31
C ILE A 371 11.21 -28.46 19.94
N LYS A 372 12.47 -28.80 20.25
CA LYS A 372 13.63 -28.07 19.70
C LYS A 372 14.13 -28.70 18.41
N GLY A 373 14.61 -27.88 17.48
CA GLY A 373 15.23 -28.28 16.22
C GLY A 373 14.32 -28.25 14.99
N ASN A 374 14.94 -28.33 13.81
CA ASN A 374 14.29 -28.14 12.50
C ASN A 374 13.09 -29.07 12.27
N ILE A 375 11.90 -28.49 12.21
CA ILE A 375 10.68 -29.13 11.74
C ILE A 375 10.45 -28.74 10.30
N PHE A 376 10.53 -29.73 9.42
CA PHE A 376 10.51 -29.51 7.97
C PHE A 376 9.10 -29.44 7.39
N VAL A 377 8.16 -30.16 7.98
CA VAL A 377 6.75 -30.15 7.57
C VAL A 377 5.87 -30.42 8.78
N SER A 378 4.70 -29.81 8.76
CA SER A 378 3.68 -30.02 9.78
C SER A 378 2.28 -30.04 9.15
N PHE A 379 1.39 -30.84 9.73
CA PHE A 379 0.01 -31.01 9.28
C PHE A 379 -0.92 -31.10 10.48
N THR A 380 -2.11 -30.50 10.38
CA THR A 380 -3.12 -30.52 11.44
C THR A 380 -4.35 -31.29 10.99
N ASP A 381 -4.85 -32.16 11.85
CA ASP A 381 -6.13 -32.84 11.72
C ASP A 381 -6.92 -32.61 13.00
N GLU A 382 -7.92 -31.74 12.94
CA GLU A 382 -8.63 -31.23 14.11
C GLU A 382 -7.64 -30.70 15.16
N ASN A 383 -7.54 -31.35 16.32
CA ASN A 383 -6.70 -30.94 17.44
C ASN A 383 -5.37 -31.71 17.50
N ILE A 384 -5.01 -32.44 16.43
CA ILE A 384 -3.81 -33.24 16.34
C ILE A 384 -2.84 -32.65 15.32
N ILE A 385 -1.59 -32.39 15.73
CA ILE A 385 -0.52 -31.95 14.82
C ILE A 385 0.49 -33.07 14.63
N PHE A 386 0.81 -33.33 13.36
CA PHE A 386 1.93 -34.17 12.94
C PHE A 386 3.12 -33.28 12.59
N CYS A 387 4.24 -33.43 13.30
CA CYS A 387 5.47 -32.65 13.11
C CYS A 387 6.61 -33.56 12.68
N ALA A 388 7.11 -33.38 11.46
CA ALA A 388 8.23 -34.15 10.96
C ALA A 388 9.57 -33.45 11.16
N LYS A 389 10.50 -34.17 11.78
CA LYS A 389 11.93 -33.85 11.87
C LYS A 389 12.72 -34.70 10.87
N GLN A 390 14.03 -34.47 10.79
CA GLN A 390 14.91 -35.19 9.86
C GLN A 390 14.85 -36.71 10.04
N LYS A 391 14.69 -37.19 11.27
CA LYS A 391 14.77 -38.62 11.64
C LYS A 391 13.56 -39.13 12.43
N SER A 392 12.54 -38.31 12.64
CA SER A 392 11.39 -38.71 13.45
C SER A 392 10.13 -37.93 13.11
N LEU A 393 8.97 -38.52 13.39
CA LEU A 393 7.67 -37.90 13.37
C LEU A 393 7.17 -37.78 14.82
N LEU A 394 6.62 -36.62 15.17
CA LEU A 394 6.03 -36.35 16.47
C LEU A 394 4.55 -36.03 16.27
N VAL A 395 3.68 -36.65 17.07
CA VAL A 395 2.22 -36.44 17.03
C VAL A 395 1.80 -35.74 18.32
N PHE A 396 1.14 -34.60 18.22
CA PHE A 396 0.79 -33.74 19.34
C PHE A 396 -0.71 -33.48 19.43
N ASP A 397 -1.22 -33.47 20.65
CA ASP A 397 -2.53 -32.93 20.97
C ASP A 397 -2.38 -31.43 21.29
N VAL A 398 -3.01 -30.57 20.50
CA VAL A 398 -2.92 -29.10 20.63
C VAL A 398 -3.58 -28.63 21.91
N ASP A 399 -4.78 -29.14 22.21
CA ASP A 399 -5.57 -28.72 23.37
C ASP A 399 -4.90 -29.17 24.67
N LYS A 400 -4.43 -30.42 24.71
CA LYS A 400 -3.75 -30.96 25.88
C LYS A 400 -2.28 -30.52 25.98
N ARG A 401 -1.75 -29.86 24.94
CA ARG A 401 -0.34 -29.47 24.79
C ARG A 401 0.62 -30.64 25.09
N LYS A 402 0.27 -31.85 24.62
CA LYS A 402 0.96 -33.08 24.99
C LYS A 402 1.39 -33.88 23.76
N LEU A 403 2.60 -34.46 23.83
CA LEU A 403 3.05 -35.47 22.88
C LEU A 403 2.23 -36.76 23.04
N ILE A 404 1.62 -37.21 21.96
CA ILE A 404 0.84 -38.46 21.89
C ILE A 404 1.77 -39.61 21.49
N GLN A 405 2.57 -39.43 20.44
CA GLN A 405 3.36 -40.49 19.83
C GLN A 405 4.64 -39.93 19.21
N ARG A 406 5.72 -40.72 19.23
CA ARG A 406 6.98 -40.46 18.54
C ARG A 406 7.34 -41.68 17.70
N GLU A 407 7.59 -41.45 16.42
CA GLU A 407 7.97 -42.50 15.47
C GLU A 407 9.31 -42.23 14.81
N GLU A 408 10.19 -43.23 14.78
CA GLU A 408 11.57 -43.09 14.26
C GLU A 408 11.93 -44.14 13.19
N GLU A 409 11.21 -45.26 13.16
CA GLU A 409 11.57 -46.42 12.33
C GLU A 409 11.07 -46.30 10.89
N TYR A 410 9.83 -45.81 10.69
CA TYR A 410 9.14 -45.85 9.41
C TYR A 410 9.25 -44.56 8.58
N LEU A 411 9.68 -43.45 9.19
CA LEU A 411 9.45 -42.09 8.68
C LEU A 411 10.72 -41.23 8.71
N LYS A 412 11.71 -41.63 7.92
CA LYS A 412 12.92 -40.82 7.70
C LYS A 412 12.68 -39.79 6.61
N GLY A 413 12.93 -38.53 6.94
CA GLY A 413 12.91 -37.44 5.97
C GLY A 413 11.53 -37.12 5.40
N VAL A 414 10.46 -37.18 6.19
CA VAL A 414 9.12 -36.75 5.74
C VAL A 414 9.17 -35.29 5.27
N ARG A 415 8.50 -35.02 4.14
CA ARG A 415 8.43 -33.71 3.47
C ARG A 415 7.01 -33.26 3.13
N GLY A 416 6.08 -34.20 2.97
CA GLY A 416 4.66 -33.91 2.74
C GLY A 416 3.77 -34.80 3.58
N ILE A 417 2.66 -34.24 4.08
CA ILE A 417 1.64 -34.94 4.85
C ILE A 417 0.27 -34.48 4.32
N THR A 418 -0.66 -35.41 4.09
CA THR A 418 -2.03 -35.08 3.68
C THR A 418 -3.02 -36.11 4.21
N LYS A 419 -4.27 -35.70 4.43
CA LYS A 419 -5.36 -36.59 4.85
C LYS A 419 -6.31 -36.81 3.69
N SER A 420 -6.55 -38.08 3.36
CA SER A 420 -7.55 -38.47 2.37
C SER A 420 -8.97 -38.36 2.94
N LYS A 421 -9.97 -38.34 2.06
CA LYS A 421 -11.38 -38.23 2.43
C LYS A 421 -11.90 -39.39 3.29
N ASP A 422 -11.31 -40.58 3.16
CA ASP A 422 -11.62 -41.76 3.98
C ASP A 422 -10.91 -41.75 5.34
N GLY A 423 -10.17 -40.69 5.67
CA GLY A 423 -9.55 -40.49 6.98
C GLY A 423 -8.10 -40.98 7.11
N LYS A 424 -7.53 -41.63 6.08
CA LYS A 424 -6.13 -42.06 6.10
C LYS A 424 -5.18 -40.86 5.98
N ILE A 425 -4.04 -40.95 6.66
CA ILE A 425 -3.02 -39.89 6.58
C ILE A 425 -1.81 -40.44 5.83
N TYR A 426 -1.45 -39.80 4.73
CA TYR A 426 -0.33 -40.18 3.89
C TYR A 426 0.90 -39.32 4.14
N PHE A 427 2.08 -39.94 4.09
CA PHE A 427 3.37 -39.34 4.36
C PHE A 427 4.31 -39.54 3.17
N ALA A 428 4.68 -38.43 2.53
CA ALA A 428 5.71 -38.36 1.50
C ALA A 428 7.09 -38.22 2.14
N SER A 429 8.01 -39.14 1.85
CA SER A 429 9.34 -39.17 2.47
C SER A 429 10.50 -39.10 1.49
N TRP A 430 11.56 -38.40 1.90
CA TRP A 430 12.86 -38.40 1.24
C TRP A 430 13.57 -39.73 1.48
N GLY A 431 13.50 -40.64 0.50
CA GLY A 431 14.12 -41.97 0.53
C GLY A 431 13.31 -43.04 1.26
N GLY A 432 12.28 -42.66 2.03
CA GLY A 432 11.37 -43.59 2.72
C GLY A 432 10.20 -44.11 1.88
N GLY A 433 9.93 -43.49 0.72
CA GLY A 433 8.76 -43.77 -0.11
C GLY A 433 7.49 -43.08 0.40
N ILE A 434 6.34 -43.69 0.14
CA ILE A 434 5.04 -43.28 0.67
C ILE A 434 4.62 -44.23 1.79
N SER A 435 4.29 -43.67 2.94
CA SER A 435 3.70 -44.40 4.07
C SER A 435 2.29 -43.90 4.34
N VAL A 436 1.44 -44.75 4.91
CA VAL A 436 0.07 -44.40 5.31
C VAL A 436 -0.13 -44.74 6.80
N TYR A 437 -0.85 -43.87 7.49
CA TYR A 437 -1.32 -44.07 8.86
C TYR A 437 -2.83 -44.25 8.85
N GLU A 438 -3.25 -45.37 9.42
CA GLU A 438 -4.66 -45.75 9.53
C GLU A 438 -4.83 -46.59 10.80
N ASN A 439 -5.90 -46.35 11.57
CA ASN A 439 -6.24 -47.12 12.77
C ASN A 439 -5.08 -47.27 13.78
N GLY A 440 -4.27 -46.22 13.95
CA GLY A 440 -3.15 -46.23 14.91
C GLY A 440 -1.86 -46.87 14.40
N GLN A 441 -1.82 -47.38 13.17
CA GLN A 441 -0.68 -48.11 12.62
C GLN A 441 -0.13 -47.48 11.34
N PHE A 442 1.19 -47.59 11.17
CA PHE A 442 1.89 -47.18 9.95
C PHE A 442 2.12 -48.37 9.03
N SER A 443 1.91 -48.19 7.73
CA SER A 443 2.31 -49.15 6.70
C SER A 443 2.92 -48.44 5.50
N LYS A 444 3.79 -49.15 4.75
CA LYS A 444 4.41 -48.63 3.51
C LYS A 444 3.58 -49.04 2.30
N ILE A 445 3.49 -48.14 1.33
CA ILE A 445 2.92 -48.45 0.02
C ILE A 445 3.98 -49.15 -0.84
N THR A 446 3.68 -50.36 -1.30
CA THR A 446 4.61 -51.24 -2.03
C THR A 446 4.31 -51.36 -3.52
N ASP A 447 3.36 -50.58 -4.04
CA ASP A 447 3.02 -50.57 -5.46
C ASP A 447 4.24 -50.29 -6.34
N SER A 448 4.33 -50.98 -7.48
CA SER A 448 5.49 -50.87 -8.39
C SER A 448 5.70 -49.47 -8.96
N ILE A 449 4.63 -48.66 -9.12
CA ILE A 449 4.74 -47.28 -9.60
C ILE A 449 5.31 -46.38 -8.50
N VAL A 450 4.87 -46.60 -7.26
CA VAL A 450 5.33 -45.86 -6.08
C VAL A 450 6.80 -46.18 -5.78
N THR A 451 7.15 -47.47 -5.74
CA THR A 451 8.52 -47.92 -5.39
C THR A 451 9.58 -47.62 -6.44
N LYS A 452 9.18 -47.35 -7.71
CA LYS A 452 10.08 -46.86 -8.76
C LYS A 452 10.47 -45.39 -8.60
N VAL A 453 9.73 -44.63 -7.81
CA VAL A 453 10.01 -43.22 -7.55
C VAL A 453 10.62 -43.06 -6.16
N ASN A 454 11.74 -42.37 -6.11
CA ASN A 454 12.38 -41.99 -4.86
C ASN A 454 12.22 -40.48 -4.60
N HIS A 455 12.47 -40.07 -3.36
CA HIS A 455 12.52 -38.66 -2.95
C HIS A 455 11.20 -37.90 -3.13
N TYR A 456 10.16 -38.29 -2.39
CA TYR A 456 8.90 -37.54 -2.37
C TYR A 456 9.02 -36.26 -1.52
N TYR A 457 8.45 -35.16 -2.02
CA TYR A 457 8.60 -33.80 -1.46
C TYR A 457 7.33 -33.19 -0.91
N CYS A 458 6.19 -33.47 -1.52
CA CYS A 458 4.92 -32.87 -1.14
C CYS A 458 3.79 -33.88 -1.33
N ALA A 459 2.71 -33.69 -0.59
CA ALA A 459 1.51 -34.49 -0.69
C ALA A 459 0.28 -33.59 -0.65
N TYR A 460 -0.77 -33.95 -1.39
CA TYR A 460 -2.02 -33.18 -1.46
C TYR A 460 -3.20 -34.10 -1.74
N THR A 461 -4.34 -33.84 -1.12
CA THR A 461 -5.59 -34.56 -1.41
C THR A 461 -6.53 -33.61 -2.14
N SER A 462 -6.93 -33.98 -3.35
CA SER A 462 -7.84 -33.17 -4.17
C SER A 462 -9.30 -33.29 -3.74
N SER A 463 -10.09 -32.32 -4.16
CA SER A 463 -11.52 -32.16 -3.88
C SER A 463 -12.37 -33.34 -4.36
N ASP A 464 -11.87 -34.15 -5.29
CA ASP A 464 -12.51 -35.39 -5.76
C ASP A 464 -12.06 -36.65 -5.01
N GLY A 465 -11.11 -36.53 -4.08
CA GLY A 465 -10.63 -37.61 -3.21
C GLY A 465 -9.36 -38.31 -3.68
N ARG A 466 -8.76 -37.89 -4.80
CA ARG A 466 -7.44 -38.43 -5.23
C ARG A 466 -6.34 -37.92 -4.30
N VAL A 467 -5.32 -38.75 -4.08
CA VAL A 467 -4.16 -38.40 -3.25
C VAL A 467 -2.94 -38.31 -4.13
N TRP A 468 -2.28 -37.15 -4.11
CA TRP A 468 -1.20 -36.76 -5.01
C TRP A 468 0.11 -36.58 -4.25
N PHE A 469 1.21 -36.93 -4.91
CA PHE A 469 2.56 -36.89 -4.36
C PHE A 469 3.53 -36.32 -5.40
N GLY A 470 4.23 -35.26 -5.03
CA GLY A 470 5.31 -34.69 -5.84
C GLY A 470 6.64 -35.29 -5.44
N SER A 471 7.57 -35.43 -6.39
CA SER A 471 8.90 -35.99 -6.14
C SER A 471 10.00 -35.15 -6.79
N TRP A 472 11.26 -35.36 -6.38
CA TRP A 472 12.40 -34.64 -6.96
C TRP A 472 12.74 -35.11 -8.38
N GLU A 473 12.60 -36.40 -8.66
CA GLU A 473 13.10 -36.99 -9.91
C GLU A 473 12.03 -37.79 -10.66
N GLY A 474 10.95 -38.15 -9.97
CA GLY A 474 9.91 -39.01 -10.51
C GLY A 474 8.71 -38.29 -11.13
N GLY A 475 8.60 -36.96 -11.00
CA GLY A 475 7.38 -36.24 -11.37
C GLY A 475 6.30 -36.38 -10.29
N VAL A 476 5.05 -36.53 -10.72
CA VAL A 476 3.87 -36.69 -9.86
C VAL A 476 3.43 -38.15 -9.84
N VAL A 477 3.16 -38.67 -8.65
CA VAL A 477 2.48 -39.96 -8.45
C VAL A 477 1.16 -39.70 -7.74
N TYR A 478 0.08 -40.36 -8.14
CA TYR A 478 -1.20 -40.19 -7.46
C TYR A 478 -2.02 -41.48 -7.45
N PHE A 479 -2.91 -41.59 -6.46
CA PHE A 479 -3.86 -42.67 -6.33
C PHE A 479 -5.27 -42.15 -6.67
N ASP A 480 -5.94 -42.79 -7.61
CA ASP A 480 -7.26 -42.36 -8.09
C ASP A 480 -8.45 -43.03 -7.37
N GLY A 481 -8.18 -43.81 -6.33
CA GLY A 481 -9.16 -44.64 -5.64
C GLY A 481 -9.12 -46.11 -6.07
N ASN A 482 -8.61 -46.39 -7.28
CA ASN A 482 -8.50 -47.75 -7.81
C ASN A 482 -7.04 -48.16 -8.08
N SER A 483 -6.24 -47.26 -8.64
CA SER A 483 -4.89 -47.54 -9.13
C SER A 483 -3.93 -46.39 -8.90
N TRP A 484 -2.65 -46.74 -8.76
CA TRP A 484 -1.56 -45.76 -8.76
C TRP A 484 -1.22 -45.34 -10.19
N LYS A 485 -0.97 -44.05 -10.38
CA LYS A 485 -0.65 -43.44 -11.67
C LYS A 485 0.53 -42.49 -11.53
N ARG A 486 1.24 -42.26 -12.64
CA ARG A 486 2.41 -41.38 -12.70
C ARG A 486 2.30 -40.41 -13.86
N ILE A 487 2.69 -39.17 -13.60
CA ILE A 487 2.83 -38.10 -14.59
C ILE A 487 4.29 -37.63 -14.51
N SER A 488 4.98 -37.63 -15.63
CA SER A 488 6.39 -37.23 -15.74
C SER A 488 6.62 -36.34 -16.96
N THR A 489 7.87 -36.00 -17.23
CA THR A 489 8.30 -35.34 -18.47
C THR A 489 7.92 -36.12 -19.72
N GLU A 490 7.83 -37.46 -19.64
CA GLU A 490 7.35 -38.31 -20.73
C GLU A 490 5.86 -38.07 -21.04
N ASN A 491 5.13 -37.51 -20.08
CA ASN A 491 3.70 -37.19 -20.18
C ASN A 491 3.46 -35.68 -20.35
N GLY A 492 4.50 -34.89 -20.63
CA GLY A 492 4.38 -33.46 -20.91
C GLY A 492 4.63 -32.52 -19.72
N LEU A 493 5.08 -33.00 -18.56
CA LEU A 493 5.58 -32.09 -17.51
C LEU A 493 6.89 -31.39 -17.97
N PRO A 494 7.06 -30.09 -17.72
CA PRO A 494 8.30 -29.39 -18.06
C PRO A 494 9.48 -29.78 -17.16
N SER A 495 9.21 -30.34 -15.98
CA SER A 495 10.23 -30.80 -15.03
C SER A 495 9.65 -31.91 -14.15
N ASN A 496 10.47 -32.91 -13.83
CA ASN A 496 10.13 -33.97 -12.87
C ASN A 496 10.33 -33.55 -11.41
N LYS A 497 10.94 -32.38 -11.15
CA LYS A 497 11.17 -31.84 -9.80
C LYS A 497 9.93 -31.13 -9.30
N VAL A 498 8.96 -31.89 -8.80
CA VAL A 498 7.69 -31.34 -8.28
C VAL A 498 7.80 -31.09 -6.78
N THR A 499 7.69 -29.83 -6.40
CA THR A 499 7.94 -29.32 -5.04
C THR A 499 6.67 -28.88 -4.33
N ALA A 500 5.61 -28.55 -5.07
CA ALA A 500 4.34 -28.13 -4.53
C ALA A 500 3.17 -28.68 -5.36
N ILE A 501 2.06 -29.00 -4.70
CA ILE A 501 0.81 -29.41 -5.34
C ILE A 501 -0.32 -28.63 -4.69
N SER A 502 -1.23 -28.11 -5.51
CA SER A 502 -2.45 -27.43 -5.12
C SER A 502 -3.57 -27.78 -6.12
N GLU A 503 -4.77 -27.27 -5.88
CA GLU A 503 -5.93 -27.42 -6.75
C GLU A 503 -6.59 -26.06 -6.91
N ASP A 504 -6.87 -25.66 -8.15
CA ASP A 504 -7.57 -24.40 -8.42
C ASP A 504 -9.09 -24.52 -8.25
N PHE A 505 -9.79 -23.38 -8.28
CA PHE A 505 -11.25 -23.35 -8.11
C PHE A 505 -12.03 -24.05 -9.23
N SER A 506 -11.37 -24.38 -10.34
CA SER A 506 -11.92 -25.12 -11.49
C SER A 506 -11.59 -26.62 -11.41
N ASN A 507 -11.10 -27.09 -10.26
CA ASN A 507 -10.66 -28.46 -9.98
C ASN A 507 -9.52 -28.94 -10.89
N ASN A 508 -8.69 -28.02 -11.40
CA ASN A 508 -7.47 -28.39 -12.09
C ASN A 508 -6.36 -28.59 -11.07
N MET A 509 -5.52 -29.60 -11.30
CA MET A 509 -4.35 -29.82 -10.46
C MET A 509 -3.25 -28.83 -10.83
N VAL A 510 -2.64 -28.23 -9.83
CA VAL A 510 -1.58 -27.24 -10.01
C VAL A 510 -0.29 -27.77 -9.41
N PHE A 511 0.76 -27.84 -10.23
CA PHE A 511 2.08 -28.35 -9.83
C PHE A 511 3.11 -27.23 -9.87
N GLY A 512 3.75 -26.99 -8.73
CA GLY A 512 4.96 -26.18 -8.65
C GLY A 512 6.17 -27.05 -8.91
N THR A 513 7.03 -26.60 -9.82
CA THR A 513 8.26 -27.31 -10.16
C THR A 513 9.50 -26.48 -9.87
N ASN A 514 10.62 -27.16 -9.58
CA ASN A 514 11.92 -26.54 -9.57
C ASN A 514 12.53 -26.63 -10.99
N GLY A 515 12.62 -25.49 -11.67
CA GLY A 515 13.21 -25.32 -13.00
C GLY A 515 12.20 -25.21 -14.15
N GLY A 516 10.96 -25.66 -13.98
CA GLY A 516 9.90 -25.61 -15.00
C GLY A 516 8.82 -24.54 -14.78
N GLY A 517 8.80 -23.87 -13.62
CA GLY A 517 7.72 -22.97 -13.22
C GLY A 517 6.48 -23.71 -12.70
N VAL A 518 5.30 -23.19 -12.98
CA VAL A 518 4.00 -23.75 -12.59
C VAL A 518 3.33 -24.46 -13.75
N VAL A 519 2.68 -25.58 -13.46
CA VAL A 519 1.88 -26.37 -14.40
C VAL A 519 0.44 -26.44 -13.92
N ILE A 520 -0.51 -25.98 -14.73
CA ILE A 520 -1.94 -26.24 -14.52
C ILE A 520 -2.31 -27.44 -15.37
N PHE A 521 -2.75 -28.51 -14.74
CA PHE A 521 -2.97 -29.82 -15.33
C PHE A 521 -4.44 -30.24 -15.25
N LYS A 522 -5.03 -30.53 -16.41
CA LYS A 522 -6.41 -31.02 -16.56
C LYS A 522 -6.48 -32.00 -17.72
N ASP A 523 -7.11 -33.16 -17.54
CA ASP A 523 -7.38 -34.13 -18.61
C ASP A 523 -6.18 -34.46 -19.52
N ASN A 524 -5.01 -34.71 -18.91
CA ASN A 524 -3.72 -34.94 -19.60
C ASN A 524 -3.17 -33.77 -20.42
N GLN A 525 -3.69 -32.56 -20.23
CA GLN A 525 -3.17 -31.33 -20.82
C GLN A 525 -2.48 -30.48 -19.75
N ALA A 526 -1.35 -29.89 -20.11
CA ALA A 526 -0.52 -29.06 -19.24
C ALA A 526 -0.40 -27.64 -19.79
N LYS A 527 -0.88 -26.64 -19.04
CA LYS A 527 -0.60 -25.22 -19.27
C LYS A 527 0.57 -24.80 -18.40
N ILE A 528 1.62 -24.28 -19.03
CA ILE A 528 2.87 -23.90 -18.35
C ILE A 528 2.90 -22.38 -18.12
N ILE A 529 3.24 -21.98 -16.90
CA ILE A 529 3.49 -20.59 -16.52
C ILE A 529 4.91 -20.53 -15.95
N ASN A 530 5.80 -19.82 -16.65
CA ASN A 530 7.22 -19.75 -16.29
C ASN A 530 7.76 -18.31 -16.42
N HIS A 531 9.07 -18.14 -16.23
CA HIS A 531 9.74 -16.83 -16.28
C HIS A 531 9.56 -16.13 -17.64
N LYS A 532 9.48 -16.87 -18.76
CA LYS A 532 9.16 -16.28 -20.07
C LYS A 532 7.74 -15.70 -20.10
N ASN A 533 6.85 -16.20 -19.26
CA ASN A 533 5.50 -15.69 -19.05
C ASN A 533 5.41 -14.69 -17.87
N LYS A 534 6.51 -14.04 -17.49
CA LYS A 534 6.62 -13.04 -16.39
C LYS A 534 6.53 -13.59 -14.97
N LEU A 535 6.59 -14.91 -14.76
CA LEU A 535 6.76 -15.47 -13.41
C LEU A 535 8.11 -15.00 -12.83
N LEU A 536 8.16 -14.74 -11.51
CA LEU A 536 9.38 -14.23 -10.87
C LEU A 536 10.61 -15.12 -11.12
N THR A 537 10.42 -16.44 -11.06
CA THR A 537 11.45 -17.44 -11.37
C THR A 537 10.80 -18.79 -11.66
N ASN A 538 11.55 -19.70 -12.27
CA ASN A 538 11.11 -21.08 -12.50
C ASN A 538 11.31 -22.00 -11.29
N SER A 539 11.92 -21.51 -10.21
CA SER A 539 12.14 -22.26 -8.97
C SER A 539 10.98 -22.03 -8.01
N VAL A 540 9.92 -22.84 -8.14
CA VAL A 540 8.73 -22.79 -7.29
C VAL A 540 8.89 -23.73 -6.11
N PHE A 541 8.47 -23.31 -4.91
CA PHE A 541 8.56 -24.11 -3.67
C PHE A 541 7.23 -24.23 -2.93
N SER A 542 6.29 -23.31 -3.13
CA SER A 542 4.98 -23.36 -2.49
C SER A 542 3.92 -22.77 -3.40
N ILE A 543 2.70 -23.32 -3.36
CA ILE A 543 1.56 -22.81 -4.14
C ILE A 543 0.31 -22.85 -3.29
N ILE A 544 -0.47 -21.77 -3.36
CA ILE A 544 -1.84 -21.72 -2.85
C ILE A 544 -2.74 -21.19 -3.94
N CYS A 545 -3.79 -21.92 -4.26
CA CYS A 545 -4.88 -21.38 -5.06
C CYS A 545 -5.96 -20.77 -4.14
N ASP A 546 -6.39 -19.58 -4.52
CA ASP A 546 -7.51 -18.83 -3.98
C ASP A 546 -8.61 -18.75 -5.07
N SER A 547 -9.78 -18.19 -4.75
CA SER A 547 -10.95 -18.17 -5.65
C SER A 547 -10.65 -17.56 -7.02
N ASN A 548 -9.88 -16.46 -7.08
CA ASN A 548 -9.56 -15.77 -8.34
C ASN A 548 -8.05 -15.66 -8.61
N SER A 549 -7.21 -16.21 -7.73
CA SER A 549 -5.76 -15.98 -7.81
C SER A 549 -4.98 -17.21 -7.36
N MET A 550 -3.81 -17.40 -7.94
CA MET A 550 -2.82 -18.38 -7.51
C MET A 550 -1.60 -17.65 -6.96
N TRP A 551 -1.23 -17.96 -5.73
CA TRP A 551 -0.06 -17.43 -5.06
C TRP A 551 1.07 -18.45 -5.12
N ILE A 552 2.23 -18.01 -5.60
CA ILE A 552 3.34 -18.87 -6.00
C ILE A 552 4.57 -18.40 -5.21
N GLY A 553 4.95 -19.14 -4.19
CA GLY A 553 6.17 -18.92 -3.41
C GLY A 553 7.37 -19.49 -4.15
N CYS A 554 8.36 -18.64 -4.39
CA CYS A 554 9.50 -18.91 -5.24
C CYS A 554 10.82 -18.51 -4.59
N GLN A 555 11.93 -18.83 -5.25
CA GLN A 555 13.21 -18.17 -4.97
C GLN A 555 13.09 -16.67 -5.28
N GLY A 556 13.51 -15.81 -4.37
CA GLY A 556 13.50 -14.36 -4.48
C GLY A 556 12.18 -13.66 -4.11
N GLY A 557 11.14 -14.41 -3.73
CA GLY A 557 9.87 -13.84 -3.26
C GLY A 557 8.63 -14.59 -3.75
N VAL A 558 7.57 -13.85 -4.10
CA VAL A 558 6.24 -14.39 -4.40
C VAL A 558 5.69 -13.82 -5.71
N SER A 559 5.05 -14.66 -6.52
CA SER A 559 4.22 -14.22 -7.65
C SER A 559 2.73 -14.45 -7.35
N ARG A 560 1.87 -13.49 -7.69
CA ARG A 560 0.41 -13.66 -7.76
C ARG A 560 0.00 -13.76 -9.23
N TYR A 561 -0.60 -14.87 -9.61
CA TYR A 561 -1.19 -15.12 -10.92
C TYR A 561 -2.71 -14.98 -10.82
N ASP A 562 -3.28 -14.08 -11.60
CA ASP A 562 -4.73 -13.93 -11.73
C ASP A 562 -5.27 -15.00 -12.69
N LEU A 563 -6.17 -15.87 -12.19
CA LEU A 563 -6.62 -17.05 -12.94
C LEU A 563 -7.56 -16.69 -14.11
N GLU A 564 -8.23 -15.55 -14.04
CA GLU A 564 -9.19 -15.08 -15.05
C GLU A 564 -8.49 -14.33 -16.18
N THR A 565 -7.64 -13.37 -15.83
CA THR A 565 -6.96 -12.48 -16.78
C THR A 565 -5.60 -13.01 -17.24
N GLY A 566 -5.01 -13.96 -16.49
CA GLY A 566 -3.68 -14.50 -16.74
C GLY A 566 -2.53 -13.55 -16.39
N LYS A 567 -2.80 -12.44 -15.71
CA LYS A 567 -1.79 -11.45 -15.32
C LYS A 567 -0.95 -11.93 -14.14
N ILE A 568 0.34 -11.57 -14.14
CA ILE A 568 1.26 -11.86 -13.04
C ILE A 568 1.73 -10.57 -12.39
N LYS A 569 1.67 -10.54 -11.06
CA LYS A 569 2.30 -9.53 -10.23
C LYS A 569 3.36 -10.18 -9.34
N ASN A 570 4.59 -9.66 -9.41
CA ASN A 570 5.73 -10.17 -8.65
C ASN A 570 6.02 -9.29 -7.43
N TYR A 571 6.38 -9.93 -6.31
CA TYR A 571 6.76 -9.31 -5.05
C TYR A 571 8.13 -9.86 -4.64
N ASP A 572 9.16 -9.04 -4.80
CA ASP A 572 10.57 -9.34 -4.54
C ASP A 572 11.21 -8.30 -3.60
N TYR A 573 12.54 -8.34 -3.46
CA TYR A 573 13.33 -7.37 -2.69
C TYR A 573 13.08 -5.91 -3.07
N SER A 574 12.81 -5.61 -4.34
CA SER A 574 12.52 -4.24 -4.79
C SER A 574 11.16 -3.75 -4.30
N THR A 575 10.23 -4.67 -4.01
CA THR A 575 8.90 -4.37 -3.44
C THR A 575 8.87 -4.41 -1.92
N GLY A 576 10.00 -4.71 -1.27
CA GLY A 576 10.16 -4.79 0.18
C GLY A 576 10.02 -6.21 0.76
N PHE A 577 9.81 -7.23 -0.07
CA PHE A 577 9.84 -8.63 0.34
C PHE A 577 11.27 -9.02 0.74
N ASP A 578 11.47 -9.81 1.78
CA ASP A 578 12.81 -9.92 2.39
C ASP A 578 13.45 -11.31 2.33
N GLY A 579 12.86 -12.29 1.65
CA GLY A 579 13.46 -13.63 1.59
C GLY A 579 12.80 -14.59 0.60
N ASP A 580 13.44 -15.75 0.46
CA ASP A 580 12.94 -16.86 -0.36
C ASP A 580 11.78 -17.56 0.33
N CYS A 581 10.80 -18.02 -0.45
CA CYS A 581 9.79 -18.94 0.05
C CYS A 581 10.33 -20.36 0.10
N LEU A 582 10.00 -21.08 1.17
CA LEU A 582 10.36 -22.50 1.36
C LEU A 582 9.17 -23.43 1.11
N LEU A 583 9.45 -24.73 1.13
CA LEU A 583 8.45 -25.79 0.93
C LEU A 583 7.33 -25.71 1.98
N GLY A 584 6.09 -25.54 1.53
CA GLY A 584 4.93 -25.45 2.44
C GLY A 584 4.97 -24.23 3.37
N SER A 585 5.77 -23.21 3.05
CA SER A 585 5.86 -21.97 3.82
C SER A 585 4.67 -21.03 3.60
N MET A 586 3.60 -21.47 2.94
CA MET A 586 2.42 -20.64 2.70
C MET A 586 1.18 -21.29 3.29
N ALA A 587 0.28 -20.47 3.81
CA ALA A 587 -1.05 -20.87 4.24
C ALA A 587 -2.10 -19.83 3.87
N LYS A 588 -3.37 -20.24 3.76
CA LYS A 588 -4.51 -19.35 3.63
C LYS A 588 -5.44 -19.53 4.81
N THR A 589 -5.89 -18.42 5.39
CA THR A 589 -6.92 -18.36 6.44
C THR A 589 -7.95 -17.31 6.05
N ASP A 590 -9.23 -17.65 5.95
CA ASP A 590 -10.28 -16.74 5.47
C ASP A 590 -9.87 -15.97 4.20
N ASN A 591 -9.55 -14.68 4.33
CA ASN A 591 -9.12 -13.79 3.24
C ASN A 591 -7.63 -13.36 3.33
N ILE A 592 -6.86 -14.01 4.19
CA ILE A 592 -5.45 -13.69 4.44
C ILE A 592 -4.57 -14.78 3.84
N ILE A 593 -3.54 -14.34 3.11
CA ILE A 593 -2.46 -15.20 2.62
C ILE A 593 -1.24 -14.99 3.51
N TRP A 594 -0.75 -16.06 4.11
CA TRP A 594 0.42 -16.09 4.96
C TRP A 594 1.59 -16.67 4.19
N ILE A 595 2.75 -16.00 4.26
CA ILE A 595 3.97 -16.44 3.61
C ILE A 595 5.14 -16.35 4.58
N GLY A 596 5.67 -17.51 4.95
CA GLY A 596 6.96 -17.65 5.58
C GLY A 596 8.08 -17.50 4.57
N THR A 597 9.14 -16.82 4.98
CA THR A 597 10.35 -16.64 4.18
C THR A 597 11.58 -17.06 4.97
N THR A 598 12.75 -16.96 4.33
CA THR A 598 14.03 -17.11 5.02
C THR A 598 14.31 -16.06 6.11
N ASN A 599 13.54 -14.96 6.15
CA ASN A 599 13.83 -13.82 7.00
C ASN A 599 12.65 -13.31 7.85
N SER A 600 11.41 -13.70 7.53
CA SER A 600 10.23 -13.31 8.31
C SER A 600 8.95 -14.02 7.88
N LEU A 601 7.90 -13.86 8.70
CA LEU A 601 6.53 -14.18 8.33
C LEU A 601 5.82 -12.92 7.80
N TRP A 602 5.25 -13.04 6.61
CA TRP A 602 4.43 -12.04 5.95
C TRP A 602 2.97 -12.44 5.96
N LYS A 603 2.09 -11.44 5.99
CA LYS A 603 0.68 -11.61 5.66
C LYS A 603 0.25 -10.61 4.59
N TYR A 604 -0.64 -11.06 3.73
CA TYR A 604 -1.35 -10.26 2.74
C TYR A 604 -2.84 -10.30 3.04
N ASP A 605 -3.45 -9.13 3.26
CA ASP A 605 -4.91 -8.97 3.38
C ASP A 605 -5.39 -8.03 2.28
N GLU A 606 -6.28 -8.52 1.42
CA GLU A 606 -6.82 -7.72 0.32
C GLU A 606 -7.67 -6.54 0.82
N LYS A 607 -8.23 -6.61 2.03
CA LYS A 607 -8.98 -5.50 2.64
C LYS A 607 -8.09 -4.31 2.99
N ASP A 608 -6.81 -4.58 3.24
CA ASP A 608 -5.79 -3.58 3.55
C ASP A 608 -5.22 -2.91 2.29
N VAL A 609 -5.57 -3.41 1.10
CA VAL A 609 -5.21 -2.79 -0.16
C VAL A 609 -6.07 -1.55 -0.38
N LEU A 610 -5.42 -0.38 -0.44
CA LEU A 610 -6.03 0.76 -1.11
C LEU A 610 -5.87 0.51 -2.61
N LYS A 611 -6.96 0.18 -3.31
CA LYS A 611 -6.93 0.02 -4.77
C LYS A 611 -6.40 1.31 -5.38
N THR A 612 -5.17 1.27 -5.89
CA THR A 612 -4.62 2.35 -6.70
C THR A 612 -5.26 2.23 -8.07
N ASN A 613 -6.37 2.95 -8.30
CA ASN A 613 -6.74 3.26 -9.69
C ASN A 613 -5.65 4.20 -10.19
N ILE A 614 -4.66 3.63 -10.87
CA ILE A 614 -3.56 4.39 -11.46
C ILE A 614 -4.18 5.28 -12.54
N SER A 615 -4.45 6.54 -12.19
CA SER A 615 -4.86 7.55 -13.15
C SER A 615 -3.60 8.16 -13.75
N LEU A 616 -3.15 7.58 -14.87
CA LEU A 616 -2.07 8.17 -15.65
C LEU A 616 -2.59 9.42 -16.34
N LYS A 617 -2.06 10.59 -15.97
CA LYS A 617 -2.24 11.82 -16.73
C LYS A 617 -0.94 12.10 -17.45
N THR A 618 -1.00 12.11 -18.78
CA THR A 618 0.12 12.53 -19.62
C THR A 618 0.07 14.06 -19.74
N ILE A 619 1.22 14.72 -19.68
CA ILE A 619 1.33 16.17 -19.78
C ILE A 619 2.44 16.51 -20.78
N ILE A 620 2.15 17.42 -21.71
CA ILE A 620 3.15 18.04 -22.57
C ILE A 620 3.74 19.21 -21.78
N GLU A 621 5.00 19.09 -21.39
CA GLU A 621 5.71 20.06 -20.57
C GLU A 621 6.07 21.29 -21.38
N ALA A 622 6.70 21.08 -22.54
CA ALA A 622 7.15 22.14 -23.41
C ALA A 622 6.97 21.75 -24.88
N VAL A 623 6.64 22.76 -25.68
CA VAL A 623 6.72 22.70 -27.13
C VAL A 623 7.83 23.67 -27.53
N ASN A 624 8.80 23.18 -28.28
CA ASN A 624 9.89 23.99 -28.82
C ASN A 624 9.77 24.04 -30.33
N VAL A 625 9.85 25.25 -30.89
CA VAL A 625 9.85 25.49 -32.34
C VAL A 625 11.20 26.10 -32.71
N ASN A 626 11.91 25.47 -33.65
CA ASN A 626 13.27 25.86 -34.04
C ASN A 626 14.22 26.06 -32.84
N ASN A 627 14.17 25.14 -31.88
CA ASN A 627 14.93 25.14 -30.62
C ASN A 627 14.59 26.25 -29.61
N SER A 628 13.48 26.97 -29.81
CA SER A 628 13.00 27.97 -28.86
C SER A 628 11.67 27.53 -28.24
N PRO A 629 11.49 27.61 -26.92
CA PRO A 629 10.22 27.28 -26.28
C PRO A 629 9.14 28.30 -26.67
N ILE A 630 7.91 27.84 -26.82
CA ILE A 630 6.74 28.69 -27.14
C ILE A 630 5.70 28.68 -26.03
N GLU A 631 4.83 29.69 -26.00
CA GLU A 631 3.62 29.63 -25.19
C GLU A 631 2.68 28.55 -25.73
N GLN A 632 2.09 27.73 -24.86
CA GLN A 632 1.20 26.64 -25.26
C GLN A 632 -0.09 27.13 -25.98
N THR A 633 -0.42 28.41 -25.87
CA THR A 633 -1.55 29.06 -26.56
C THR A 633 -1.25 29.36 -28.03
N GLN A 634 0.02 29.51 -28.40
CA GLN A 634 0.44 29.72 -29.78
C GLN A 634 0.16 28.44 -30.58
N ASN A 635 -0.51 28.53 -31.72
CA ASN A 635 -0.93 27.37 -32.52
C ASN A 635 -0.87 27.58 -34.05
N VAL A 636 -0.33 28.71 -34.50
CA VAL A 636 -0.12 29.02 -35.92
C VAL A 636 1.33 29.47 -36.12
N PHE A 637 1.98 28.90 -37.14
CA PHE A 637 3.41 29.06 -37.41
C PHE A 637 3.67 29.34 -38.89
N SER A 638 4.76 30.05 -39.18
CA SER A 638 5.24 30.30 -40.55
C SER A 638 5.91 29.07 -41.15
N TYR A 639 6.09 29.04 -42.48
CA TYR A 639 6.77 27.93 -43.16
C TYR A 639 8.21 27.67 -42.65
N SER A 640 8.91 28.72 -42.19
CA SER A 640 10.25 28.59 -41.59
C SER A 640 10.25 27.99 -40.18
N GLU A 641 9.10 27.96 -39.51
CA GLU A 641 8.91 27.43 -38.17
C GLU A 641 8.40 25.98 -38.24
N ASN A 642 9.23 25.09 -38.77
CA ASN A 642 8.84 23.73 -39.15
C ASN A 642 9.60 22.61 -38.42
N LYS A 643 10.37 22.95 -37.38
CA LYS A 643 11.05 21.99 -36.50
C LYS A 643 10.40 22.04 -35.12
N PHE A 644 9.74 20.96 -34.74
CA PHE A 644 9.02 20.86 -33.47
C PHE A 644 9.69 19.81 -32.58
N ARG A 645 9.95 20.16 -31.33
CA ARG A 645 10.31 19.22 -30.27
C ARG A 645 9.29 19.30 -29.15
N PHE A 646 8.75 18.15 -28.77
CA PHE A 646 7.79 17.99 -27.70
C PHE A 646 8.48 17.32 -26.52
N GLU A 647 8.43 17.95 -25.35
CA GLU A 647 8.91 17.42 -24.07
C GLU A 647 7.69 17.07 -23.22
N TYR A 648 7.69 15.90 -22.57
CA TYR A 648 6.50 15.37 -21.92
C TYR A 648 6.82 14.46 -20.74
N TYR A 649 5.86 14.37 -19.80
CA TYR A 649 5.94 13.50 -18.64
C TYR A 649 4.58 12.91 -18.27
N THR A 650 4.59 12.05 -17.26
CA THR A 650 3.40 11.45 -16.65
C THR A 650 3.27 11.93 -15.21
N SER A 651 2.04 12.01 -14.69
CA SER A 651 1.77 12.29 -13.27
C SER A 651 2.38 11.27 -12.29
N GLN A 652 2.95 10.16 -12.76
CA GLN A 652 3.64 9.18 -11.93
C GLN A 652 5.07 9.61 -11.60
N MET A 653 5.33 9.82 -10.32
CA MET A 653 6.65 10.18 -9.79
C MET A 653 7.47 8.94 -9.42
N TYR A 654 6.83 7.92 -8.84
CA TYR A 654 7.56 6.83 -8.18
C TYR A 654 7.81 5.62 -9.05
N GLN A 655 7.08 5.52 -10.16
CA GLN A 655 7.25 4.47 -11.16
C GLN A 655 7.65 5.05 -12.51
N ASN A 656 8.14 6.28 -12.55
CA ASN A 656 8.43 7.01 -13.79
C ASN A 656 9.38 6.26 -14.74
N GLU A 657 10.32 5.48 -14.20
CA GLU A 657 11.24 4.64 -14.98
C GLU A 657 10.55 3.44 -15.65
N LYS A 658 9.43 2.97 -15.09
CA LYS A 658 8.63 1.87 -15.64
C LYS A 658 7.55 2.35 -16.61
N VAL A 659 7.32 3.66 -16.68
CA VAL A 659 6.31 4.25 -17.57
C VAL A 659 6.85 4.29 -18.98
N LEU A 660 6.08 3.72 -19.90
CA LEU A 660 6.32 3.77 -21.33
C LEU A 660 5.34 4.73 -22.00
N PHE A 661 5.78 5.38 -23.06
CA PHE A 661 4.98 6.32 -23.85
C PHE A 661 4.75 5.77 -25.25
N GLN A 662 3.62 6.13 -25.82
CA GLN A 662 3.39 6.06 -27.26
C GLN A 662 2.91 7.42 -27.72
N TYR A 663 3.44 7.89 -28.83
CA TYR A 663 3.03 9.15 -29.44
C TYR A 663 2.70 8.99 -30.92
N ARG A 664 2.07 10.01 -31.51
CA ARG A 664 1.92 10.19 -32.96
C ARG A 664 1.71 11.66 -33.29
N LEU A 665 2.11 12.08 -34.48
CA LEU A 665 1.75 13.36 -35.07
C LEU A 665 0.73 13.13 -36.19
N ILE A 666 -0.54 13.39 -35.92
CA ILE A 666 -1.60 13.33 -36.93
C ILE A 666 -1.27 14.36 -38.03
N GLY A 667 -1.23 13.90 -39.27
CA GLY A 667 -0.72 14.65 -40.43
C GLY A 667 0.62 14.13 -40.95
N VAL A 668 1.34 13.32 -40.16
CA VAL A 668 2.58 12.64 -40.54
C VAL A 668 2.47 11.14 -40.30
N ASP A 669 2.05 10.73 -39.10
CA ASP A 669 2.00 9.33 -38.68
C ASP A 669 0.63 8.69 -38.93
N THR A 670 0.62 7.42 -39.34
CA THR A 670 -0.61 6.62 -39.52
C THR A 670 -1.01 5.83 -38.28
N ALA A 671 -0.10 5.61 -37.34
CA ALA A 671 -0.32 4.85 -36.10
C ALA A 671 0.53 5.39 -34.95
N PHE A 672 0.23 4.97 -33.72
CA PHE A 672 1.09 5.24 -32.57
C PHE A 672 2.46 4.58 -32.74
N SER A 673 3.50 5.24 -32.22
CA SER A 673 4.85 4.71 -32.12
C SER A 673 4.90 3.40 -31.34
N SER A 674 6.01 2.66 -31.46
CA SER A 674 6.36 1.64 -30.47
C SER A 674 6.49 2.27 -29.09
N PHE A 675 6.33 1.47 -28.04
CA PHE A 675 6.57 1.90 -26.68
C PHE A 675 8.01 2.42 -26.52
N THR A 676 8.15 3.58 -25.89
CA THR A 676 9.45 4.21 -25.62
C THR A 676 9.49 4.75 -24.20
N ASN A 677 10.68 4.84 -23.61
CA ASN A 677 10.91 5.51 -22.33
C ASN A 677 11.49 6.94 -22.51
N GLN A 678 11.67 7.39 -23.75
CA GLN A 678 12.12 8.75 -24.06
C GLN A 678 11.08 9.78 -23.60
N LYS A 679 11.55 10.89 -23.04
CA LYS A 679 10.74 11.99 -22.51
C LYS A 679 10.57 13.16 -23.50
N GLU A 680 11.13 13.00 -24.69
CA GLU A 680 11.02 13.97 -25.77
C GLU A 680 10.96 13.30 -27.13
N VAL A 681 10.36 13.99 -28.11
CA VAL A 681 10.33 13.60 -29.52
C VAL A 681 10.46 14.84 -30.41
N SER A 682 11.16 14.70 -31.54
CA SER A 682 11.33 15.77 -32.52
C SER A 682 10.76 15.39 -33.89
N TYR A 683 10.07 16.34 -34.52
CA TYR A 683 9.67 16.32 -35.93
C TYR A 683 10.36 17.47 -36.66
N ILE A 684 11.01 17.15 -37.77
CA ILE A 684 11.88 18.06 -38.50
C ILE A 684 11.33 18.22 -39.92
N GLU A 685 11.43 19.42 -40.49
CA GLU A 685 11.06 19.72 -41.88
C GLU A 685 9.59 19.42 -42.20
N LEU A 686 8.69 19.78 -41.28
CA LEU A 686 7.25 19.62 -41.50
C LEU A 686 6.77 20.54 -42.65
N PRO A 687 6.03 20.02 -43.64
CA PRO A 687 5.45 20.86 -44.69
C PRO A 687 4.31 21.73 -44.15
N ALA A 688 3.85 22.69 -44.95
CA ALA A 688 2.65 23.46 -44.62
C ALA A 688 1.43 22.52 -44.45
N GLY A 689 0.68 22.69 -43.37
CA GLY A 689 -0.35 21.73 -42.99
C GLY A 689 -0.96 21.97 -41.62
N LYS A 690 -1.93 21.12 -41.26
CA LYS A 690 -2.51 21.06 -39.91
C LYS A 690 -2.04 19.78 -39.24
N TYR A 691 -1.63 19.90 -37.99
CA TYR A 691 -1.06 18.80 -37.24
C TYR A 691 -1.66 18.72 -35.84
N THR A 692 -1.74 17.51 -35.30
CA THR A 692 -2.06 17.28 -33.89
C THR A 692 -1.10 16.25 -33.34
N PHE A 693 -0.23 16.68 -32.42
CA PHE A 693 0.58 15.76 -31.64
C PHE A 693 -0.30 15.13 -30.58
N GLU A 694 -0.25 13.80 -30.46
CA GLU A 694 -0.93 13.04 -29.41
C GLU A 694 0.07 12.14 -28.69
N ILE A 695 -0.08 12.04 -27.38
CA ILE A 695 0.73 11.15 -26.55
C ILE A 695 -0.07 10.53 -25.42
N LYS A 696 0.25 9.27 -25.12
CA LYS A 696 -0.26 8.54 -23.97
C LYS A 696 0.88 7.87 -23.20
N ALA A 697 0.70 7.80 -21.89
CA ALA A 697 1.56 7.08 -20.98
C ALA A 697 0.90 5.74 -20.62
N CYS A 698 1.71 4.69 -20.45
CA CYS A 698 1.28 3.39 -19.98
C CYS A 698 2.24 2.90 -18.90
N LEU A 699 1.68 2.35 -17.82
CA LEU A 699 2.40 1.72 -16.72
C LEU A 699 1.82 0.31 -16.56
N ASP A 700 2.67 -0.69 -16.78
CA ASP A 700 2.26 -2.08 -16.94
C ASP A 700 1.16 -2.21 -18.02
N ASP A 701 -0.05 -2.65 -17.65
CA ASP A 701 -1.18 -2.82 -18.58
C ASP A 701 -2.19 -1.67 -18.51
N VAL A 702 -1.90 -0.61 -17.74
CA VAL A 702 -2.79 0.56 -17.59
C VAL A 702 -2.24 1.70 -18.42
N CYS A 703 -3.02 2.22 -19.35
CA CYS A 703 -2.69 3.42 -20.12
C CYS A 703 -3.53 4.61 -19.66
N SER A 704 -3.06 5.83 -19.94
CA SER A 704 -3.84 7.04 -19.73
C SER A 704 -5.17 6.95 -20.48
N LEU A 705 -6.27 7.26 -19.78
CA LEU A 705 -7.62 7.23 -20.35
C LEU A 705 -7.77 8.23 -21.50
N GLU A 706 -7.10 9.37 -21.37
CA GLU A 706 -7.06 10.43 -22.37
C GLU A 706 -5.62 10.64 -22.86
N ASN A 707 -5.48 10.97 -24.14
CA ASN A 707 -4.21 11.38 -24.72
C ASN A 707 -4.00 12.87 -24.41
N ALA A 708 -2.79 13.25 -24.01
CA ALA A 708 -2.42 14.66 -24.08
C ALA A 708 -2.22 15.01 -25.55
N SER A 709 -2.68 16.19 -25.95
CA SER A 709 -2.57 16.63 -27.34
C SER A 709 -2.25 18.11 -27.48
N TYR A 710 -1.60 18.44 -28.59
CA TYR A 710 -1.32 19.81 -28.99
C TYR A 710 -1.54 19.95 -30.49
N SER A 711 -2.47 20.84 -30.88
CA SER A 711 -2.85 21.05 -32.28
C SER A 711 -2.29 22.37 -32.80
N PHE A 712 -1.70 22.34 -33.99
CA PHE A 712 -1.10 23.51 -34.62
C PHE A 712 -1.22 23.50 -36.15
N LYS A 713 -0.95 24.65 -36.76
CA LYS A 713 -0.95 24.83 -38.22
C LYS A 713 0.32 25.52 -38.68
N ILE A 714 0.96 24.98 -39.71
CA ILE A 714 2.06 25.62 -40.45
C ILE A 714 1.47 26.23 -41.72
N LEU A 715 1.66 27.54 -41.90
CA LEU A 715 1.24 28.27 -43.10
C LEU A 715 2.24 28.05 -44.26
N PRO A 716 1.76 28.03 -45.51
CA PRO A 716 2.61 27.94 -46.69
C PRO A 716 3.55 29.13 -46.86
#